data_AF-A0A1V5K319-F1
#
_entry.id   AF-A0A1V5K319-F1
#
_cell.length_a   1.000
_cell.length_b   1.000
_cell.length_c   1.000
_cell.angle_alpha   90.00
_cell.angle_beta   90.00
_cell.angle_gamma   90.00
#
_symmetry.space_group_name_H-M   'P 1'
#
loop_
_entity.id
_entity.type
_entity.pdbx_description
1 polymer ?
#
loop_
_entity_poly.entity_id
_entity_poly.type
_entity_poly.pdbx_seq_one_letter_code
_entity_poly.pdbx_strand_id
1 'polypeptide(L)'
;MWNGYTGVHWDVIVDVLPSKGHRLVYETFPGGIHSGADFYINSAGLMIGETTVAQSPFDPNGTPQSNRIRKAAQYASSIDEFVKIMTTGNNGLYTNDWLIGDSKSGETAILLLGTKRYKLWRSRTKEFPGNTTGFYWSINNAKDPEVRKEYVTDVSDAPFDLPFSPWNRDIVALRFYNQNRGEIDEITGVNFWNSAPINLPHACDGKITNSEMAKKMMFLAHYGKVTLREKFPEKNYRLLPDLPGATPHLSLGYSVINPLWVTSKLQELKRRGEEAKVVSPKRALRPKGEELLELLPPSGGLWKGTVYPAGEGDNWFASGSASYWRILSSLPSEPQAACASLTNIFQELNARLLSVFAREGTLAALKTQRGYDGYKYYQIPRIRGTVLLHQIRLRLGNDLFLKVMKSIHETFREKPATTAQILALAESVAKRPLKDLFTAWLEREDLPSLRVEAVKREEGNRWVVEGTLRQEQPGEAYPLKTFLAVETEEGLSLFAVEGDEKQIPFSFTTSSKPLSVEAHWSSPLPVNNPRFPTLNYLIEEFHDALLVYGTSRQIEANHTLGLRFQTTLADSFSETFIPLVKDGEVDEKELKNHDLILLGGPQDNGLTARVLPDLNLEAGPGLFRWKGELFAKPDQGLFVALPSPFNPKKTVYLYLANSAMELYQMTKRFQNLPSWALFQGETATEKGYFTPPECKVSL
;
A
#
# COMPACT_ATOMS: atom_id res chain seq x y z
N MET A 1 -20.17 4.18 2.20
CA MET A 1 -19.69 3.52 0.96
C MET A 1 -18.74 4.45 0.17
N TRP A 2 -17.64 3.97 -0.42
CA TRP A 2 -16.63 4.81 -1.12
C TRP A 2 -16.44 4.38 -2.59
N ASN A 3 -17.25 4.89 -3.53
CA ASN A 3 -17.18 4.50 -4.95
C ASN A 3 -17.38 5.69 -5.91
N GLY A 4 -16.37 5.90 -6.76
CA GLY A 4 -16.34 7.00 -7.73
C GLY A 4 -17.43 6.98 -8.80
N TYR A 5 -18.03 5.83 -9.11
CA TYR A 5 -19.09 5.74 -10.14
C TYR A 5 -20.48 6.12 -9.60
N THR A 6 -20.87 5.65 -8.42
CA THR A 6 -22.23 5.90 -7.88
C THR A 6 -22.33 7.17 -7.04
N GLY A 7 -21.22 7.87 -6.79
CA GLY A 7 -21.13 9.04 -5.91
C GLY A 7 -22.13 10.17 -6.20
N VAL A 8 -22.45 10.46 -7.46
CA VAL A 8 -23.43 11.50 -7.83
C VAL A 8 -24.85 11.22 -7.37
N HIS A 9 -25.18 9.97 -7.04
CA HIS A 9 -26.50 9.59 -6.54
C HIS A 9 -26.61 9.67 -5.02
N TRP A 10 -25.64 10.22 -4.29
CA TRP A 10 -25.68 10.39 -2.83
C TRP A 10 -26.23 11.76 -2.42
N ASP A 11 -26.96 12.40 -3.31
CA ASP A 11 -27.50 13.78 -3.24
C ASP A 11 -28.83 13.88 -2.48
N VAL A 12 -29.39 12.77 -1.99
CA VAL A 12 -30.71 12.71 -1.36
C VAL A 12 -30.59 12.89 0.15
N ILE A 13 -31.21 13.94 0.70
CA ILE A 13 -31.27 14.16 2.15
C ILE A 13 -32.70 13.95 2.64
N VAL A 14 -32.88 13.02 3.59
CA VAL A 14 -34.19 12.59 4.10
C VAL A 14 -34.39 13.12 5.52
N ASP A 15 -35.40 13.98 5.69
CA ASP A 15 -35.98 14.36 6.98
C ASP A 15 -37.15 13.43 7.30
N VAL A 16 -37.06 12.72 8.43
CA VAL A 16 -38.11 11.82 8.91
C VAL A 16 -38.62 12.30 10.26
N LEU A 17 -39.88 12.71 10.30
CA LEU A 17 -40.68 12.84 11.52
C LEU A 17 -41.50 11.56 11.74
N PRO A 18 -41.06 10.64 12.61
CA PRO A 18 -41.79 9.40 12.86
C PRO A 18 -42.96 9.63 13.85
N SER A 19 -43.92 8.70 13.86
CA SER A 19 -44.98 8.67 14.87
C SER A 19 -44.51 8.24 16.26
N LYS A 20 -43.31 7.64 16.38
CA LYS A 20 -42.66 7.25 17.64
C LYS A 20 -41.13 7.34 17.50
N GLY A 21 -40.46 7.83 18.54
CA GLY A 21 -39.03 8.11 18.54
C GLY A 21 -38.71 9.55 18.14
N HIS A 22 -37.43 9.83 17.93
CA HIS A 22 -36.88 11.15 17.58
C HIS A 22 -37.05 11.43 16.09
N ARG A 23 -37.21 12.71 15.74
CA ARG A 23 -37.05 13.16 14.34
C ARG A 23 -35.59 12.94 13.94
N LEU A 24 -35.34 12.48 12.72
CA LEU A 24 -33.98 12.24 12.24
C LEU A 24 -33.79 12.74 10.81
N VAL A 25 -32.56 13.14 10.54
CA VAL A 25 -32.05 13.66 9.28
C VAL A 25 -30.87 12.79 8.86
N TYR A 26 -30.81 12.40 7.58
CA TYR A 26 -29.68 11.68 7.03
C TYR A 26 -29.54 11.89 5.52
N GLU A 27 -28.32 11.79 5.03
CA GLU A 27 -28.01 11.69 3.61
C GLU A 27 -28.12 10.23 3.15
N THR A 28 -28.55 10.00 1.91
CA THR A 28 -28.66 8.69 1.27
C THR A 28 -28.73 8.87 -0.26
N PHE A 29 -29.13 7.82 -0.96
CA PHE A 29 -29.33 7.76 -2.41
C PHE A 29 -30.80 7.51 -2.77
N PRO A 30 -31.23 7.72 -4.04
CA PRO A 30 -32.60 7.42 -4.47
C PRO A 30 -33.07 6.02 -4.08
N GLY A 31 -34.14 5.96 -3.28
CA GLY A 31 -34.71 4.71 -2.74
C GLY A 31 -34.08 4.20 -1.43
N GLY A 32 -33.06 4.89 -0.89
CA GLY A 32 -32.44 4.56 0.38
C GLY A 32 -33.37 4.75 1.58
N ILE A 33 -33.51 3.69 2.40
CA ILE A 33 -34.34 3.68 3.63
C ILE A 33 -33.53 3.87 4.93
N HIS A 34 -32.20 3.93 4.78
CA HIS A 34 -31.18 4.28 5.75
C HIS A 34 -30.05 4.97 4.96
N SER A 35 -29.09 5.61 5.64
CA SER A 35 -28.03 6.35 4.94
C SER A 35 -27.20 5.45 4.02
N GLY A 36 -26.43 4.50 4.56
CA GLY A 36 -25.48 3.66 3.82
C GLY A 36 -24.14 4.35 3.49
N ALA A 37 -24.04 5.65 3.77
CA ALA A 37 -22.79 6.40 3.68
C ALA A 37 -21.83 5.99 4.81
N ASP A 38 -22.22 5.89 6.08
CA ASP A 38 -23.46 6.38 6.75
C ASP A 38 -23.25 7.77 7.41
N PHE A 39 -24.27 8.64 7.43
CA PHE A 39 -24.32 9.90 8.21
C PHE A 39 -25.74 10.23 8.69
N TYR A 40 -25.93 10.53 9.98
CA TYR A 40 -27.22 10.90 10.60
C TYR A 40 -27.08 12.02 11.65
N ILE A 41 -28.15 12.79 11.83
CA ILE A 41 -28.41 13.64 13.01
C ILE A 41 -29.83 13.35 13.52
N ASN A 42 -30.07 13.34 14.84
CA ASN A 42 -31.41 13.21 15.40
C ASN A 42 -31.79 14.33 16.38
N SER A 43 -33.10 14.50 16.63
CA SER A 43 -33.63 15.53 17.54
C SER A 43 -33.32 15.27 19.03
N ALA A 44 -32.68 14.16 19.37
CA ALA A 44 -32.08 13.96 20.69
C ALA A 44 -30.66 14.54 20.78
N GLY A 45 -30.11 15.09 19.70
CA GLY A 45 -28.78 15.70 19.67
C GLY A 45 -27.64 14.74 19.37
N LEU A 46 -27.93 13.51 18.94
CA LEU A 46 -26.92 12.57 18.46
C LEU A 46 -26.52 12.89 17.01
N MET A 47 -25.22 12.83 16.75
CA MET A 47 -24.57 12.88 15.43
C MET A 47 -23.89 11.53 15.22
N ILE A 48 -24.12 10.87 14.08
CA ILE A 48 -23.66 9.48 13.86
C ILE A 48 -23.05 9.34 12.46
N GLY A 49 -21.94 8.63 12.33
CA GLY A 49 -21.39 8.19 11.04
C GLY A 49 -20.61 6.88 11.15
N GLU A 50 -20.08 6.36 10.04
CA GLU A 50 -19.27 5.13 10.03
C GLU A 50 -18.10 5.16 9.04
N THR A 51 -17.08 4.32 9.27
CA THR A 51 -16.27 3.80 8.17
C THR A 51 -16.16 2.28 8.22
N THR A 52 -16.38 1.64 7.08
CA THR A 52 -16.47 0.19 6.96
C THR A 52 -15.10 -0.44 7.14
N VAL A 53 -14.97 -1.43 8.01
CA VAL A 53 -13.71 -2.16 8.24
C VAL A 53 -13.74 -3.52 7.54
N ALA A 54 -12.77 -4.41 7.80
CA ALA A 54 -12.83 -5.77 7.28
C ALA A 54 -14.07 -6.51 7.82
N GLN A 55 -14.61 -7.43 7.02
CA GLN A 55 -15.87 -8.12 7.32
C GLN A 55 -15.66 -9.22 8.37
N SER A 56 -16.44 -9.16 9.47
CA SER A 56 -16.53 -10.20 10.50
C SER A 56 -17.54 -11.31 10.12
N PRO A 57 -17.64 -12.44 10.86
CA PRO A 57 -18.48 -13.58 10.49
C PRO A 57 -19.98 -13.22 10.40
N PHE A 58 -20.72 -13.78 9.45
CA PHE A 58 -22.17 -13.59 9.35
C PHE A 58 -22.91 -14.52 10.32
N ASP A 59 -23.82 -13.97 11.14
CA ASP A 59 -24.87 -14.74 11.83
C ASP A 59 -26.20 -14.61 11.07
N PRO A 60 -26.72 -15.68 10.44
CA PRO A 60 -27.97 -15.63 9.67
C PRO A 60 -29.22 -15.42 10.51
N ASN A 61 -29.15 -15.56 11.84
CA ASN A 61 -30.27 -15.29 12.76
C ASN A 61 -30.25 -13.85 13.29
N GLY A 62 -29.17 -13.09 13.01
CA GLY A 62 -29.01 -11.71 13.45
C GLY A 62 -29.81 -10.71 12.61
N THR A 63 -29.95 -9.51 13.16
CA THR A 63 -30.56 -8.34 12.51
C THR A 63 -29.53 -7.59 11.65
N PRO A 64 -29.84 -7.25 10.37
CA PRO A 64 -28.93 -6.53 9.49
C PRO A 64 -28.55 -5.13 9.99
N GLN A 65 -27.35 -4.67 9.61
CA GLN A 65 -26.84 -3.32 9.92
C GLN A 65 -27.87 -2.24 9.63
N SER A 66 -28.49 -2.26 8.45
CA SER A 66 -29.42 -1.22 7.97
C SER A 66 -30.62 -1.04 8.91
N ASN A 67 -31.18 -2.13 9.43
CA ASN A 67 -32.25 -2.09 10.43
C ASN A 67 -31.72 -1.59 11.78
N ARG A 68 -30.58 -2.12 12.25
CA ARG A 68 -29.96 -1.71 13.54
C ARG A 68 -29.64 -0.22 13.57
N ILE A 69 -28.96 0.32 12.55
CA ILE A 69 -28.63 1.76 12.49
C ILE A 69 -29.86 2.62 12.34
N ARG A 70 -30.79 2.25 11.46
CA ARG A 70 -32.01 3.04 11.21
C ARG A 70 -32.92 3.09 12.44
N LYS A 71 -32.90 2.04 13.27
CA LYS A 71 -33.52 1.98 14.60
C LYS A 71 -32.73 2.80 15.64
N ALA A 72 -31.41 2.69 15.67
CA ALA A 72 -30.58 3.44 16.62
C ALA A 72 -30.70 4.95 16.42
N ALA A 73 -30.57 5.45 15.18
CA ALA A 73 -30.72 6.86 14.86
C ALA A 73 -32.11 7.42 15.22
N GLN A 74 -33.17 6.61 15.14
CA GLN A 74 -34.54 7.05 15.49
C GLN A 74 -34.87 6.94 16.98
N TYR A 75 -34.34 5.95 17.70
CA TYR A 75 -34.78 5.65 19.07
C TYR A 75 -33.74 5.91 20.17
N ALA A 76 -32.46 6.07 19.83
CA ALA A 76 -31.42 6.37 20.81
C ALA A 76 -31.43 7.85 21.21
N SER A 77 -31.39 8.09 22.52
CA SER A 77 -31.37 9.41 23.16
C SER A 77 -30.01 9.76 23.76
N SER A 78 -29.08 8.79 23.78
CA SER A 78 -27.70 8.86 24.26
C SER A 78 -26.81 7.83 23.56
N ILE A 79 -25.49 7.95 23.72
CA ILE A 79 -24.50 6.97 23.20
C ILE A 79 -24.75 5.57 23.80
N ASP A 80 -25.21 5.47 25.04
CA ASP A 80 -25.43 4.17 25.71
C ASP A 80 -26.65 3.43 25.12
N GLU A 81 -27.72 4.16 24.77
CA GLU A 81 -28.86 3.61 24.04
C GLU A 81 -28.49 3.23 22.60
N PHE A 82 -27.65 4.03 21.93
CA PHE A 82 -27.14 3.72 20.60
C PHE A 82 -26.35 2.40 20.60
N VAL A 83 -25.36 2.26 21.49
CA VAL A 83 -24.54 1.04 21.61
C VAL A 83 -25.43 -0.17 21.94
N LYS A 84 -26.39 -0.02 22.85
CA LYS A 84 -27.35 -1.09 23.19
C LYS A 84 -28.17 -1.54 21.98
N ILE A 85 -28.70 -0.61 21.18
CA ILE A 85 -29.48 -0.96 19.97
C ILE A 85 -28.57 -1.60 18.90
N MET A 86 -27.37 -1.07 18.68
CA MET A 86 -26.46 -1.55 17.63
C MET A 86 -25.86 -2.94 17.91
N THR A 87 -25.63 -3.27 19.18
CA THR A 87 -25.10 -4.57 19.61
C THR A 87 -26.18 -5.65 19.78
N THR A 88 -27.43 -5.27 20.05
CA THR A 88 -28.53 -6.23 20.26
C THR A 88 -28.85 -6.99 18.96
N GLY A 89 -28.63 -8.31 18.97
CA GLY A 89 -28.94 -9.19 17.84
C GLY A 89 -28.15 -8.82 16.58
N ASN A 90 -26.88 -8.49 16.71
CA ASN A 90 -26.00 -8.15 15.59
C ASN A 90 -25.76 -9.34 14.65
N ASN A 91 -25.92 -9.15 13.33
CA ASN A 91 -25.60 -10.18 12.32
C ASN A 91 -24.17 -10.13 11.77
N GLY A 92 -23.38 -9.10 12.13
CA GLY A 92 -21.99 -8.94 11.67
C GLY A 92 -21.78 -8.33 10.29
N LEU A 93 -22.74 -8.46 9.36
CA LEU A 93 -22.63 -7.92 8.00
C LEU A 93 -22.49 -6.40 7.99
N TYR A 94 -21.62 -5.91 7.10
CA TYR A 94 -21.20 -4.52 6.99
C TYR A 94 -20.62 -4.05 8.33
N THR A 95 -19.47 -4.61 8.68
CA THR A 95 -18.70 -4.34 9.91
C THR A 95 -18.11 -2.91 9.86
N ASN A 96 -18.29 -2.10 10.90
CA ASN A 96 -17.85 -0.69 10.89
C ASN A 96 -17.17 -0.25 12.20
N ASP A 97 -16.29 0.74 12.08
CA ASP A 97 -16.03 1.74 13.13
C ASP A 97 -17.15 2.79 13.08
N TRP A 98 -18.09 2.76 14.04
CA TRP A 98 -19.16 3.76 14.17
C TRP A 98 -18.69 4.96 14.99
N LEU A 99 -18.73 6.18 14.44
CA LEU A 99 -18.50 7.41 15.17
C LEU A 99 -19.82 7.96 15.71
N ILE A 100 -19.84 8.39 16.97
CA ILE A 100 -21.00 9.02 17.61
C ILE A 100 -20.56 10.26 18.38
N GLY A 101 -21.23 11.38 18.16
CA GLY A 101 -21.17 12.58 19.01
C GLY A 101 -22.51 12.85 19.68
N ASP A 102 -22.49 13.32 20.92
CA ASP A 102 -23.69 13.73 21.68
C ASP A 102 -23.59 15.20 22.09
N SER A 103 -24.39 16.05 21.45
CA SER A 103 -24.42 17.51 21.66
C SER A 103 -25.06 17.96 22.99
N LYS A 104 -25.59 17.03 23.81
CA LYS A 104 -26.02 17.29 25.19
C LYS A 104 -24.89 17.12 26.21
N SER A 105 -24.10 16.07 26.06
CA SER A 105 -23.02 15.73 27.00
C SER A 105 -21.65 16.28 26.57
N GLY A 106 -21.48 16.66 25.31
CA GLY A 106 -20.16 16.97 24.73
C GLY A 106 -19.29 15.71 24.52
N GLU A 107 -19.88 14.52 24.62
CA GLU A 107 -19.15 13.26 24.47
C GLU A 107 -19.00 12.88 23.00
N THR A 108 -17.83 12.36 22.63
CA THR A 108 -17.57 11.68 21.35
C THR A 108 -17.14 10.26 21.64
N ALA A 109 -17.57 9.30 20.82
CA ALA A 109 -17.22 7.89 20.95
C ALA A 109 -16.97 7.25 19.58
N ILE A 110 -16.19 6.17 19.57
CA ILE A 110 -16.15 5.22 18.47
C ILE A 110 -16.52 3.83 18.98
N LEU A 111 -17.50 3.20 18.34
CA LEU A 111 -17.91 1.82 18.52
C LEU A 111 -17.43 0.99 17.33
N LEU A 112 -16.29 0.31 17.47
CA LEU A 112 -15.86 -0.73 16.54
C LEU A 112 -16.69 -1.98 16.79
N LEU A 113 -17.55 -2.35 15.84
CA LEU A 113 -18.56 -3.40 16.00
C LEU A 113 -18.26 -4.60 15.09
N GLY A 114 -17.55 -5.59 15.62
CA GLY A 114 -17.51 -6.96 15.09
C GLY A 114 -18.84 -7.68 15.33
N THR A 115 -18.94 -8.95 14.96
CA THR A 115 -20.16 -9.76 15.10
C THR A 115 -20.44 -10.10 16.55
N LYS A 116 -19.43 -10.62 17.26
CA LYS A 116 -19.54 -11.15 18.65
C LYS A 116 -18.83 -10.26 19.68
N ARG A 117 -17.85 -9.48 19.23
CA ARG A 117 -17.05 -8.53 20.00
C ARG A 117 -17.30 -7.11 19.50
N TYR A 118 -17.18 -6.15 20.41
CA TYR A 118 -17.08 -4.74 20.07
C TYR A 118 -16.10 -4.05 21.01
N LYS A 119 -15.51 -2.95 20.55
CA LYS A 119 -14.74 -2.03 21.39
C LYS A 119 -15.39 -0.65 21.32
N LEU A 120 -15.67 -0.09 22.49
CA LEU A 120 -16.16 1.27 22.64
C LEU A 120 -15.04 2.12 23.25
N TRP A 121 -14.58 3.14 22.53
CA TRP A 121 -13.72 4.19 23.04
C TRP A 121 -14.53 5.49 23.19
N ARG A 122 -14.21 6.32 24.19
CA ARG A 122 -15.03 7.50 24.55
C ARG A 122 -14.17 8.66 25.04
N SER A 123 -14.47 9.89 24.62
CA SER A 123 -13.71 11.08 25.00
C SER A 123 -13.61 11.29 26.52
N ARG A 124 -14.62 10.85 27.29
CA ARG A 124 -14.60 10.92 28.76
C ARG A 124 -13.59 9.98 29.43
N THR A 125 -13.21 8.86 28.82
CA THR A 125 -12.14 7.99 29.36
C THR A 125 -10.76 8.48 28.96
N LYS A 126 -10.67 9.33 27.93
CA LYS A 126 -9.42 9.80 27.30
C LYS A 126 -8.56 8.66 26.73
N GLU A 127 -9.14 7.47 26.57
CA GLU A 127 -8.51 6.34 25.92
C GLU A 127 -8.87 6.34 24.43
N PHE A 128 -7.85 6.45 23.57
CA PHE A 128 -7.92 6.12 22.15
C PHE A 128 -6.54 5.67 21.65
N PRO A 129 -6.45 4.77 20.66
CA PRO A 129 -5.25 4.54 19.86
C PRO A 129 -4.51 5.84 19.50
N GLY A 130 -3.17 5.82 19.53
CA GLY A 130 -2.35 7.03 19.34
C GLY A 130 -2.39 8.05 20.49
N ASN A 131 -3.03 7.73 21.62
CA ASN A 131 -3.11 8.56 22.83
C ASN A 131 -3.72 9.96 22.59
N THR A 132 -4.64 10.07 21.62
CA THR A 132 -5.35 11.32 21.34
C THR A 132 -6.46 11.55 22.36
N THR A 133 -6.72 12.82 22.67
CA THR A 133 -7.76 13.22 23.63
C THR A 133 -8.71 14.22 22.98
N GLY A 134 -10.01 13.96 23.05
CA GLY A 134 -11.04 14.74 22.34
C GLY A 134 -11.14 14.45 20.83
N PHE A 135 -10.05 14.10 20.15
CA PHE A 135 -10.03 13.73 18.73
C PHE A 135 -10.01 12.22 18.52
N TYR A 136 -10.95 11.71 17.71
CA TYR A 136 -11.23 10.28 17.48
C TYR A 136 -11.40 10.06 15.97
N TRP A 137 -10.61 9.18 15.34
CA TRP A 137 -10.60 9.02 13.88
C TRP A 137 -10.92 7.60 13.39
N SER A 138 -11.60 7.54 12.25
CA SER A 138 -12.15 6.34 11.61
C SER A 138 -11.82 6.39 10.12
N ILE A 139 -11.11 5.39 9.60
CA ILE A 139 -10.50 5.39 8.25
C ILE A 139 -10.47 3.99 7.60
N ASN A 140 -11.50 3.18 7.84
CA ASN A 140 -11.64 1.78 7.39
C ASN A 140 -10.63 0.79 8.01
N ASN A 141 -9.82 1.21 8.99
CA ASN A 141 -8.80 0.40 9.64
C ASN A 141 -9.12 0.14 11.13
N ALA A 142 -9.63 -1.06 11.41
CA ALA A 142 -10.01 -1.52 12.75
C ALA A 142 -8.82 -1.63 13.69
N LYS A 143 -8.91 -0.95 14.85
CA LYS A 143 -7.79 -0.74 15.79
C LYS A 143 -7.75 -1.70 16.98
N ASP A 144 -8.87 -2.35 17.31
CA ASP A 144 -8.96 -3.28 18.45
C ASP A 144 -8.53 -4.71 18.09
N PRO A 145 -7.66 -5.37 18.90
CA PRO A 145 -7.16 -6.72 18.59
C PRO A 145 -8.21 -7.82 18.78
N GLU A 146 -9.19 -7.68 19.67
CA GLU A 146 -10.20 -8.71 19.92
C GLU A 146 -11.29 -8.71 18.84
N VAL A 147 -11.62 -7.55 18.27
CA VAL A 147 -12.46 -7.47 17.07
C VAL A 147 -11.71 -7.98 15.84
N ARG A 148 -10.41 -7.66 15.68
CA ARG A 148 -9.59 -8.19 14.56
C ARG A 148 -9.50 -9.71 14.52
N LYS A 149 -9.58 -10.40 15.67
CA LYS A 149 -9.64 -11.88 15.72
C LYS A 149 -10.85 -12.48 15.01
N GLU A 150 -11.94 -11.73 14.83
CA GLU A 150 -13.10 -12.24 14.08
C GLU A 150 -12.82 -12.37 12.57
N TYR A 151 -11.86 -11.62 12.03
CA TYR A 151 -11.46 -11.69 10.61
C TYR A 151 -10.67 -12.97 10.25
N VAL A 152 -10.37 -13.81 11.24
CA VAL A 152 -9.72 -15.13 11.07
C VAL A 152 -10.65 -16.15 10.41
N THR A 153 -11.97 -15.98 10.56
CA THR A 153 -12.95 -16.92 9.99
C THR A 153 -13.16 -16.64 8.50
N ASP A 154 -12.36 -17.30 7.66
CA ASP A 154 -12.49 -17.28 6.20
C ASP A 154 -12.75 -18.69 5.63
N VAL A 155 -13.45 -18.77 4.49
CA VAL A 155 -13.83 -20.03 3.82
C VAL A 155 -12.65 -20.81 3.25
N SER A 156 -11.52 -20.15 2.94
CA SER A 156 -10.28 -20.83 2.57
C SER A 156 -9.49 -21.33 3.79
N ASP A 157 -9.81 -20.84 5.00
CA ASP A 157 -9.10 -21.10 6.26
C ASP A 157 -7.61 -20.71 6.17
N ALA A 158 -7.31 -19.64 5.43
CA ALA A 158 -5.97 -19.08 5.29
C ALA A 158 -5.53 -18.30 6.55
N PRO A 159 -4.22 -18.22 6.85
CA PRO A 159 -3.69 -17.38 7.93
C PRO A 159 -3.97 -15.89 7.68
N PHE A 160 -4.54 -15.22 8.68
CA PHE A 160 -4.88 -13.80 8.66
C PHE A 160 -3.80 -12.93 9.33
N ASP A 161 -3.56 -11.74 8.77
CA ASP A 161 -2.59 -10.77 9.26
C ASP A 161 -3.18 -9.95 10.43
N LEU A 162 -3.16 -10.56 11.63
CA LEU A 162 -3.77 -9.98 12.84
C LEU A 162 -3.10 -8.71 13.38
N PRO A 163 -1.75 -8.57 13.40
CA PRO A 163 -1.09 -7.37 13.88
C PRO A 163 -1.63 -6.09 13.25
N PHE A 164 -1.60 -4.99 13.99
CA PHE A 164 -2.09 -3.71 13.49
C PHE A 164 -1.04 -3.08 12.57
N SER A 165 -1.48 -2.62 11.40
CA SER A 165 -0.71 -1.75 10.51
C SER A 165 -1.42 -0.41 10.45
N PRO A 166 -0.79 0.72 10.77
CA PRO A 166 -1.34 2.02 10.42
C PRO A 166 -1.40 2.14 8.89
N TRP A 167 -2.41 2.84 8.38
CA TRP A 167 -2.48 3.29 6.99
C TRP A 167 -2.01 4.75 6.92
N ASN A 168 -1.72 5.26 5.71
CA ASN A 168 -1.32 6.66 5.51
C ASN A 168 -2.32 7.66 6.15
N ARG A 169 -3.62 7.35 6.10
CA ARG A 169 -4.68 8.14 6.76
C ARG A 169 -4.66 8.07 8.30
N ASP A 170 -4.17 7.00 8.93
CA ASP A 170 -3.99 6.98 10.40
C ASP A 170 -2.86 7.92 10.78
N ILE A 171 -1.73 7.82 10.08
CA ILE A 171 -0.53 8.63 10.30
C ILE A 171 -0.84 10.13 10.11
N VAL A 172 -1.55 10.49 9.04
CA VAL A 172 -1.91 11.88 8.76
C VAL A 172 -3.00 12.41 9.72
N ALA A 173 -3.97 11.59 10.14
CA ALA A 173 -4.94 12.00 11.16
C ALA A 173 -4.26 12.27 12.53
N LEU A 174 -3.30 11.43 12.93
CA LEU A 174 -2.54 11.61 14.16
C LEU A 174 -1.57 12.81 14.07
N ARG A 175 -0.92 13.01 12.91
CA ARG A 175 -0.09 14.19 12.61
C ARG A 175 -0.90 15.48 12.70
N PHE A 176 -2.07 15.53 12.05
CA PHE A 176 -3.00 16.65 12.08
C PHE A 176 -3.46 16.98 13.51
N TYR A 177 -3.86 15.98 14.30
CA TYR A 177 -4.19 16.19 15.72
C TYR A 177 -3.02 16.80 16.50
N ASN A 178 -1.81 16.25 16.36
CA ASN A 178 -0.64 16.75 17.07
C ASN A 178 -0.28 18.20 16.70
N GLN A 179 -0.59 18.62 15.47
CA GLN A 179 -0.38 19.99 14.98
C GLN A 179 -1.48 20.97 15.41
N ASN A 180 -2.76 20.55 15.46
CA ASN A 180 -3.92 21.44 15.61
C ASN A 180 -4.69 21.27 16.94
N ARG A 181 -4.18 20.47 17.88
CA ARG A 181 -4.85 20.15 19.16
C ARG A 181 -5.25 21.41 19.94
N GLY A 182 -6.55 21.55 20.21
CA GLY A 182 -7.14 22.71 20.89
C GLY A 182 -7.71 23.78 19.95
N GLU A 183 -7.38 23.72 18.65
CA GLU A 183 -7.77 24.72 17.64
C GLU A 183 -8.67 24.12 16.54
N ILE A 184 -9.10 22.86 16.67
CA ILE A 184 -9.94 22.16 15.69
C ILE A 184 -11.40 22.64 15.76
N ASP A 185 -11.75 23.60 14.92
CA ASP A 185 -13.12 24.07 14.64
C ASP A 185 -13.69 23.44 13.34
N GLU A 186 -14.89 23.83 12.90
CA GLU A 186 -15.46 23.34 11.64
C GLU A 186 -14.67 23.75 10.39
N ILE A 187 -13.96 24.89 10.38
CA ILE A 187 -13.17 25.34 9.22
C ILE A 187 -11.87 24.52 9.10
N THR A 188 -11.23 24.26 10.23
CA THR A 188 -10.09 23.34 10.37
C THR A 188 -10.52 21.91 10.00
N GLY A 189 -11.76 21.53 10.34
CA GLY A 189 -12.42 20.32 9.84
C GLY A 189 -12.61 20.29 8.32
N VAL A 190 -13.12 21.36 7.71
CA VAL A 190 -13.27 21.49 6.24
C VAL A 190 -11.91 21.34 5.56
N ASN A 191 -10.87 22.01 6.07
CA ASN A 191 -9.51 21.94 5.53
C ASN A 191 -8.90 20.53 5.66
N PHE A 192 -9.20 19.80 6.75
CA PHE A 192 -8.78 18.41 6.92
C PHE A 192 -9.50 17.45 5.95
N TRP A 193 -10.79 17.66 5.68
CA TRP A 193 -11.52 16.91 4.64
C TRP A 193 -11.00 17.25 3.23
N ASN A 194 -10.67 18.52 2.96
CA ASN A 194 -10.03 19.02 1.74
C ASN A 194 -8.52 18.67 1.67
N SER A 195 -8.08 17.59 2.34
CA SER A 195 -6.69 17.13 2.32
C SER A 195 -6.56 15.71 1.79
N ALA A 196 -5.45 15.46 1.10
CA ALA A 196 -4.94 14.12 0.83
C ALA A 196 -3.96 13.70 1.94
N PRO A 197 -3.78 12.39 2.21
CA PRO A 197 -4.52 11.25 1.66
C PRO A 197 -5.84 10.99 2.42
N ILE A 198 -6.29 11.90 3.30
CA ILE A 198 -7.53 11.75 4.08
C ILE A 198 -8.70 11.46 3.14
N ASN A 199 -8.79 12.23 2.05
CA ASN A 199 -9.55 11.88 0.87
C ASN A 199 -8.64 11.46 -0.30
N LEU A 200 -9.19 10.62 -1.16
CA LEU A 200 -8.52 9.92 -2.27
C LEU A 200 -9.45 9.94 -3.50
N PRO A 201 -8.99 9.60 -4.73
CA PRO A 201 -9.74 9.87 -5.97
C PRO A 201 -11.12 9.19 -6.09
N HIS A 202 -11.46 8.26 -5.20
CA HIS A 202 -12.76 7.58 -5.11
C HIS A 202 -13.77 8.24 -4.14
N ALA A 203 -13.38 9.22 -3.32
CA ALA A 203 -14.30 9.99 -2.47
C ALA A 203 -15.33 10.79 -3.30
N CYS A 204 -16.52 11.03 -2.75
CA CYS A 204 -17.67 11.57 -3.49
C CYS A 204 -18.56 12.58 -2.74
N ASP A 205 -18.31 12.77 -1.45
CA ASP A 205 -19.05 13.65 -0.57
C ASP A 205 -18.19 14.10 0.61
N GLY A 206 -18.71 15.02 1.43
CA GLY A 206 -18.13 15.37 2.74
C GLY A 206 -19.14 16.05 3.64
N LYS A 207 -19.29 15.60 4.89
CA LYS A 207 -20.31 16.09 5.83
C LYS A 207 -19.67 16.52 7.14
N ILE A 208 -19.95 17.76 7.55
CA ILE A 208 -19.41 18.36 8.78
C ILE A 208 -20.55 19.01 9.56
N THR A 209 -20.61 18.74 10.86
CA THR A 209 -21.56 19.36 11.79
C THR A 209 -20.90 19.53 13.16
N ASN A 210 -21.45 20.41 13.97
CA ASN A 210 -20.99 20.69 15.33
C ASN A 210 -22.20 20.70 16.29
N SER A 211 -21.94 20.82 17.59
CA SER A 211 -22.99 20.77 18.62
C SER A 211 -24.06 21.88 18.53
N GLU A 212 -23.85 22.95 17.76
CA GLU A 212 -24.86 23.99 17.52
C GLU A 212 -25.68 23.72 16.26
N MET A 213 -25.02 23.31 15.17
CA MET A 213 -25.67 22.89 13.93
C MET A 213 -26.56 21.67 14.17
N ALA A 214 -26.08 20.65 14.89
CA ALA A 214 -26.82 19.42 15.15
C ALA A 214 -28.11 19.64 15.98
N LYS A 215 -28.11 20.60 16.92
CA LYS A 215 -29.32 21.00 17.68
C LYS A 215 -30.42 21.59 16.79
N LYS A 216 -30.07 22.07 15.59
CA LYS A 216 -30.99 22.56 14.55
C LYS A 216 -31.20 21.55 13.42
N MET A 217 -30.62 20.34 13.54
CA MET A 217 -30.45 19.33 12.48
C MET A 217 -29.87 19.91 11.18
N MET A 218 -28.93 20.84 11.31
CA MET A 218 -28.15 21.42 10.22
C MET A 218 -26.79 20.74 10.10
N PHE A 219 -26.21 20.81 8.91
CA PHE A 219 -24.84 20.40 8.62
C PHE A 219 -24.32 21.10 7.35
N LEU A 220 -23.01 21.17 7.22
CA LEU A 220 -22.33 21.45 5.97
C LEU A 220 -22.26 20.15 5.17
N ALA A 221 -22.75 20.17 3.93
CA ALA A 221 -22.62 19.07 2.99
C ALA A 221 -21.86 19.53 1.73
N HIS A 222 -20.95 18.69 1.26
CA HIS A 222 -20.26 18.82 -0.01
C HIS A 222 -20.61 17.64 -0.91
N TYR A 223 -20.86 17.91 -2.18
CA TYR A 223 -21.09 16.91 -3.22
C TYR A 223 -20.05 17.05 -4.33
N GLY A 224 -19.43 15.94 -4.72
CA GLY A 224 -18.23 15.92 -5.57
C GLY A 224 -16.98 15.53 -4.79
N LYS A 225 -15.79 15.87 -5.28
CA LYS A 225 -14.57 15.62 -4.49
C LYS A 225 -14.36 16.77 -3.52
N VAL A 226 -14.32 16.47 -2.22
CA VAL A 226 -14.00 17.46 -1.16
C VAL A 226 -12.64 18.15 -1.31
N THR A 227 -11.77 17.60 -2.16
CA THR A 227 -10.49 18.17 -2.63
C THR A 227 -10.68 19.31 -3.66
N LEU A 228 -11.94 19.65 -3.97
CA LEU A 228 -12.38 20.68 -4.93
C LEU A 228 -11.83 20.49 -6.35
N ARG A 229 -11.64 19.23 -6.75
CA ARG A 229 -11.24 18.83 -8.11
C ARG A 229 -12.34 18.01 -8.76
N GLU A 230 -12.50 18.11 -10.07
CA GLU A 230 -13.58 17.43 -10.76
C GLU A 230 -13.21 15.98 -11.13
N LYS A 231 -14.22 15.17 -11.47
CA LYS A 231 -14.00 13.90 -12.18
C LYS A 231 -14.68 13.94 -13.53
N PHE A 232 -13.96 13.58 -14.58
CA PHE A 232 -14.52 13.41 -15.92
C PHE A 232 -14.56 11.92 -16.28
N PRO A 233 -15.58 11.45 -17.03
CA PRO A 233 -15.58 10.10 -17.59
C PRO A 233 -14.41 9.95 -18.57
N GLU A 234 -13.55 8.96 -18.33
CA GLU A 234 -12.35 8.75 -19.13
C GLU A 234 -12.20 7.29 -19.60
N LYS A 235 -11.75 7.12 -20.84
CA LYS A 235 -11.58 5.81 -21.45
C LYS A 235 -10.47 5.01 -20.74
N ASN A 236 -10.84 3.87 -20.17
CA ASN A 236 -10.02 3.01 -19.31
C ASN A 236 -9.73 3.55 -17.89
N TYR A 237 -10.33 4.67 -17.46
CA TYR A 237 -10.16 5.13 -16.07
C TYR A 237 -10.86 4.17 -15.10
N ARG A 238 -10.18 3.78 -14.02
CA ARG A 238 -10.64 2.74 -13.08
C ARG A 238 -11.86 3.17 -12.25
N LEU A 239 -12.01 4.47 -11.96
CA LEU A 239 -12.97 4.97 -10.96
C LEU A 239 -14.20 5.64 -11.57
N LEU A 240 -14.04 6.29 -12.72
CA LEU A 240 -15.14 6.82 -13.54
C LEU A 240 -14.85 6.52 -15.03
N PRO A 241 -14.96 5.25 -15.46
CA PRO A 241 -14.77 4.89 -16.86
C PRO A 241 -15.83 5.57 -17.74
N ASP A 242 -15.42 6.03 -18.92
CA ASP A 242 -16.31 6.47 -20.00
C ASP A 242 -17.18 5.30 -20.50
N LEU A 243 -18.39 5.20 -19.92
CA LEU A 243 -19.41 4.20 -20.19
C LEU A 243 -20.75 4.91 -20.48
N PRO A 244 -21.71 4.27 -21.19
CA PRO A 244 -22.99 4.90 -21.51
C PRO A 244 -23.71 5.46 -20.27
N GLY A 245 -23.94 6.77 -20.23
CA GLY A 245 -24.58 7.44 -19.09
C GLY A 245 -23.63 7.86 -17.94
N ALA A 246 -22.32 7.65 -18.06
CA ALA A 246 -21.35 8.32 -17.19
C ALA A 246 -21.32 9.83 -17.48
N THR A 247 -21.33 10.66 -16.44
CA THR A 247 -21.30 12.13 -16.52
C THR A 247 -20.13 12.68 -15.71
N PRO A 248 -19.72 13.95 -15.91
CA PRO A 248 -18.77 14.61 -15.02
C PRO A 248 -19.34 14.74 -13.61
N HIS A 249 -18.53 14.41 -12.60
CA HIS A 249 -18.85 14.63 -11.20
C HIS A 249 -18.19 15.95 -10.78
N LEU A 250 -19.00 17.00 -10.67
CA LEU A 250 -18.56 18.36 -10.34
C LEU A 250 -18.66 18.63 -8.83
N SER A 251 -17.74 19.45 -8.32
CA SER A 251 -17.56 19.73 -6.89
C SER A 251 -18.36 20.97 -6.50
N LEU A 252 -19.56 20.78 -5.96
CA LEU A 252 -20.57 21.82 -5.76
C LEU A 252 -20.30 22.79 -4.58
N GLY A 253 -19.08 22.77 -4.03
CA GLY A 253 -18.72 23.49 -2.80
C GLY A 253 -19.39 22.91 -1.54
N TYR A 254 -19.10 23.49 -0.37
CA TYR A 254 -19.85 23.17 0.85
C TYR A 254 -21.09 24.06 0.95
N SER A 255 -22.27 23.44 1.03
CA SER A 255 -23.56 24.10 1.25
C SER A 255 -24.09 23.85 2.65
N VAL A 256 -24.73 24.85 3.24
CA VAL A 256 -25.46 24.70 4.51
C VAL A 256 -26.80 24.03 4.23
N ILE A 257 -26.98 22.79 4.68
CA ILE A 257 -28.25 22.09 4.55
C ILE A 257 -29.12 22.35 5.78
N ASN A 258 -30.36 22.79 5.54
CA ASN A 258 -31.45 22.76 6.50
C ASN A 258 -32.61 21.92 5.92
N PRO A 259 -32.64 20.59 6.19
CA PRO A 259 -33.62 19.69 5.57
C PRO A 259 -35.06 20.07 5.91
N LEU A 260 -35.30 20.53 7.15
CA LEU A 260 -36.61 20.97 7.64
C LEU A 260 -37.26 22.01 6.71
N TRP A 261 -36.43 22.93 6.22
CA TRP A 261 -36.84 23.98 5.29
C TRP A 261 -36.93 23.46 3.85
N VAL A 262 -35.91 22.73 3.38
CA VAL A 262 -35.83 22.22 1.99
C VAL A 262 -36.94 21.21 1.69
N THR A 263 -37.24 20.27 2.59
CA THR A 263 -38.30 19.26 2.42
C THR A 263 -39.67 19.89 2.24
N SER A 264 -39.94 21.06 2.84
CA SER A 264 -41.19 21.81 2.63
C SER A 264 -41.38 22.33 1.19
N LYS A 265 -40.28 22.42 0.43
CA LYS A 265 -40.24 22.88 -0.96
C LYS A 265 -40.08 21.76 -1.99
N LEU A 266 -39.34 20.70 -1.66
CA LEU A 266 -39.19 19.56 -2.58
C LEU A 266 -40.47 18.71 -2.74
N GLN A 267 -41.41 18.77 -1.79
CA GLN A 267 -42.72 18.11 -1.94
C GLN A 267 -43.54 18.66 -3.14
N GLU A 268 -43.21 19.84 -3.66
CA GLU A 268 -43.91 20.47 -4.78
C GLU A 268 -43.51 19.90 -6.17
N LEU A 269 -42.41 19.10 -6.31
CA LEU A 269 -41.66 18.97 -7.58
C LEU A 269 -41.24 17.54 -8.09
N LYS A 270 -42.21 16.65 -8.37
CA LYS A 270 -42.14 15.50 -9.35
C LYS A 270 -41.24 14.25 -9.03
N ARG A 271 -41.09 13.30 -10.00
CA ARG A 271 -40.62 11.88 -9.85
C ARG A 271 -39.96 11.24 -11.15
N ARG A 272 -38.88 10.43 -11.02
CA ARG A 272 -38.26 9.37 -11.95
C ARG A 272 -37.59 9.80 -13.30
N GLY A 273 -36.60 9.11 -13.94
CA GLY A 273 -35.75 7.88 -13.66
C GLY A 273 -35.60 6.85 -14.84
N GLU A 274 -34.63 5.93 -15.13
CA GLU A 274 -33.19 5.51 -14.89
C GLU A 274 -32.83 4.32 -15.91
N GLU A 275 -31.66 3.75 -16.37
CA GLU A 275 -30.15 3.94 -16.52
C GLU A 275 -29.64 3.46 -17.96
N ALA A 276 -28.60 2.67 -18.39
CA ALA A 276 -27.51 1.74 -17.91
C ALA A 276 -26.29 1.49 -18.94
N LYS A 277 -25.36 0.48 -18.76
CA LYS A 277 -23.93 0.38 -19.31
C LYS A 277 -23.40 -0.99 -19.91
N VAL A 278 -22.10 -1.12 -20.34
CA VAL A 278 -21.08 -2.28 -20.18
C VAL A 278 -19.96 -2.52 -21.32
N VAL A 279 -18.97 -3.47 -21.17
CA VAL A 279 -17.47 -3.45 -21.52
C VAL A 279 -16.76 -4.84 -21.83
N SER A 280 -15.51 -4.97 -22.42
CA SER A 280 -14.38 -5.95 -22.03
C SER A 280 -13.04 -6.07 -22.92
N PRO A 281 -11.88 -6.68 -22.45
CA PRO A 281 -10.47 -6.64 -23.04
C PRO A 281 -9.55 -7.95 -23.05
N LYS A 282 -8.19 -7.92 -23.36
CA LYS A 282 -7.15 -9.03 -23.11
C LYS A 282 -5.58 -8.71 -23.16
N ARG A 283 -4.63 -9.71 -23.18
CA ARG A 283 -3.23 -9.75 -22.54
C ARG A 283 -2.08 -10.64 -23.21
N ALA A 284 -0.77 -10.57 -22.80
CA ALA A 284 0.46 -11.37 -23.25
C ALA A 284 1.47 -11.96 -22.16
N LEU A 285 2.73 -12.44 -22.50
CA LEU A 285 3.51 -13.63 -21.92
C LEU A 285 5.03 -13.50 -21.41
N ARG A 286 5.83 -14.63 -21.21
CA ARG A 286 7.04 -14.84 -20.30
C ARG A 286 8.12 -15.97 -20.67
N PRO A 287 9.25 -16.22 -19.92
CA PRO A 287 10.49 -17.04 -20.29
C PRO A 287 10.68 -18.50 -19.69
N LYS A 288 11.93 -19.05 -19.49
CA LYS A 288 12.31 -20.51 -19.29
C LYS A 288 13.33 -20.91 -18.17
N GLY A 289 13.42 -22.22 -17.79
CA GLY A 289 14.42 -22.85 -16.85
C GLY A 289 13.97 -24.17 -16.14
N GLU A 290 14.81 -24.88 -15.36
CA GLU A 290 14.46 -26.13 -14.61
C GLU A 290 14.57 -26.09 -13.06
N GLU A 291 15.63 -25.54 -12.44
CA GLU A 291 15.78 -25.48 -10.94
C GLU A 291 14.58 -24.80 -10.23
N LEU A 292 13.84 -24.02 -11.01
CA LEU A 292 12.58 -23.34 -10.72
C LEU A 292 11.52 -24.24 -10.06
N LEU A 293 11.64 -25.56 -10.17
CA LEU A 293 10.81 -26.55 -9.45
C LEU A 293 10.93 -26.45 -7.92
N GLU A 294 12.08 -26.04 -7.35
CA GLU A 294 12.16 -25.78 -5.90
C GLU A 294 11.32 -24.56 -5.49
N LEU A 295 11.22 -23.56 -6.38
CA LEU A 295 10.54 -22.29 -6.14
C LEU A 295 9.00 -22.45 -6.16
N LEU A 296 8.46 -23.32 -7.03
CA LEU A 296 7.03 -23.65 -7.14
C LEU A 296 6.39 -24.00 -5.78
N PRO A 297 5.13 -23.60 -5.52
CA PRO A 297 4.48 -23.89 -4.25
C PRO A 297 4.32 -25.41 -4.04
N PRO A 298 4.51 -25.91 -2.81
CA PRO A 298 4.59 -27.33 -2.51
C PRO A 298 3.27 -28.09 -2.75
N SER A 299 3.37 -29.27 -3.38
CA SER A 299 2.25 -30.15 -3.69
C SER A 299 1.68 -30.81 -2.43
N GLY A 300 0.45 -30.46 -2.05
CA GLY A 300 -0.21 -30.95 -0.83
C GLY A 300 -1.00 -29.90 -0.05
N GLY A 301 -1.16 -28.70 -0.61
CA GLY A 301 -1.88 -27.59 0.02
C GLY A 301 -1.06 -26.90 1.11
N LEU A 302 -1.16 -25.57 1.16
CA LEU A 302 -0.52 -24.75 2.19
C LEU A 302 -1.12 -25.02 3.58
N TRP A 303 -0.50 -24.44 4.62
CA TRP A 303 -1.01 -24.49 5.99
C TRP A 303 -2.29 -23.66 6.14
N LYS A 304 -3.02 -23.87 7.24
CA LYS A 304 -4.37 -23.35 7.48
C LYS A 304 -4.56 -22.92 8.94
N GLY A 305 -5.46 -21.97 9.17
CA GLY A 305 -5.72 -21.35 10.47
C GLY A 305 -4.70 -20.27 10.83
N THR A 306 -5.09 -19.39 11.75
CA THR A 306 -4.23 -18.27 12.21
C THR A 306 -3.65 -18.56 13.58
N VAL A 307 -2.36 -18.28 13.77
CA VAL A 307 -1.68 -18.30 15.07
C VAL A 307 -1.69 -16.88 15.64
N TYR A 308 -1.97 -16.72 16.93
CA TYR A 308 -1.98 -15.40 17.57
C TYR A 308 -0.59 -15.09 18.13
N PRO A 309 -0.06 -13.87 17.98
CA PRO A 309 1.16 -13.47 18.67
C PRO A 309 0.92 -13.42 20.19
N ALA A 310 1.88 -13.84 21.00
CA ALA A 310 1.78 -13.73 22.46
C ALA A 310 2.11 -12.31 22.97
N GLY A 311 3.02 -11.60 22.30
CA GLY A 311 3.21 -10.16 22.43
C GLY A 311 3.59 -9.50 21.10
N GLU A 312 3.74 -8.18 21.07
CA GLU A 312 4.07 -7.42 19.84
C GLU A 312 5.38 -7.91 19.19
N GLY A 313 6.36 -8.38 19.97
CA GLY A 313 7.59 -9.00 19.47
C GLY A 313 7.38 -10.29 18.67
N ASP A 314 6.25 -10.98 18.82
CA ASP A 314 5.89 -12.20 18.08
C ASP A 314 5.10 -11.91 16.79
N ASN A 315 4.76 -10.63 16.52
CA ASN A 315 3.99 -10.22 15.33
C ASN A 315 4.60 -10.71 14.01
N TRP A 316 5.93 -10.90 13.97
CA TRP A 316 6.65 -11.42 12.79
C TRP A 316 6.07 -12.73 12.27
N PHE A 317 5.58 -13.63 13.14
CA PHE A 317 5.06 -14.92 12.71
C PHE A 317 3.64 -14.80 12.15
N ALA A 318 2.78 -14.03 12.81
CA ALA A 318 1.41 -13.82 12.35
C ALA A 318 1.40 -13.09 10.98
N SER A 319 2.06 -11.93 10.89
CA SER A 319 2.15 -11.18 9.63
C SER A 319 3.01 -11.87 8.59
N GLY A 320 4.13 -12.48 8.99
CA GLY A 320 5.05 -13.17 8.08
C GLY A 320 4.45 -14.44 7.48
N SER A 321 3.74 -15.26 8.26
CA SER A 321 3.06 -16.46 7.74
C SER A 321 1.86 -16.10 6.85
N ALA A 322 1.05 -15.11 7.21
CA ALA A 322 -0.04 -14.61 6.36
C ALA A 322 0.49 -14.01 5.04
N SER A 323 1.57 -13.23 5.11
CA SER A 323 2.27 -12.66 3.95
C SER A 323 2.85 -13.77 3.06
N TYR A 324 3.59 -14.73 3.62
CA TYR A 324 4.23 -15.79 2.86
C TYR A 324 3.24 -16.80 2.26
N TRP A 325 2.14 -17.11 2.95
CA TRP A 325 1.04 -17.90 2.41
C TRP A 325 0.48 -17.26 1.14
N ARG A 326 0.19 -15.95 1.18
CA ARG A 326 -0.33 -15.20 0.02
C ARG A 326 0.65 -15.17 -1.14
N ILE A 327 1.96 -15.08 -0.87
CA ILE A 327 2.99 -15.18 -1.90
C ILE A 327 2.89 -16.54 -2.58
N LEU A 328 2.99 -17.65 -1.82
CA LEU A 328 2.95 -19.00 -2.37
C LEU A 328 1.64 -19.34 -3.09
N SER A 329 0.49 -18.90 -2.56
CA SER A 329 -0.83 -19.12 -3.20
C SER A 329 -1.05 -18.29 -4.47
N SER A 330 -0.26 -17.23 -4.68
CA SER A 330 -0.34 -16.37 -5.87
C SER A 330 0.65 -16.75 -6.98
N LEU A 331 1.57 -17.68 -6.72
CA LEU A 331 2.54 -18.14 -7.71
C LEU A 331 1.82 -18.84 -8.88
N PRO A 332 2.14 -18.50 -10.13
CA PRO A 332 1.80 -19.33 -11.29
C PRO A 332 2.22 -20.79 -11.12
N SER A 333 1.46 -21.71 -11.72
CA SER A 333 1.79 -23.15 -11.75
C SER A 333 2.94 -23.49 -12.69
N GLU A 334 3.34 -22.55 -13.54
CA GLU A 334 4.47 -22.68 -14.46
C GLU A 334 5.73 -22.10 -13.77
N PRO A 335 6.79 -22.92 -13.54
CA PRO A 335 7.94 -22.56 -12.70
C PRO A 335 8.64 -21.23 -13.04
N GLN A 336 8.59 -20.84 -14.31
CA GLN A 336 9.30 -19.70 -14.89
C GLN A 336 8.57 -18.40 -14.58
N ALA A 337 7.26 -18.39 -14.80
CA ALA A 337 6.36 -17.36 -14.34
C ALA A 337 6.29 -17.31 -12.80
N ALA A 338 6.45 -18.43 -12.11
CA ALA A 338 6.58 -18.47 -10.64
C ALA A 338 7.85 -17.76 -10.16
N CYS A 339 9.02 -18.15 -10.66
CA CYS A 339 10.31 -17.51 -10.36
C CYS A 339 10.29 -16.02 -10.67
N ALA A 340 9.83 -15.61 -11.85
CA ALA A 340 9.72 -14.21 -12.23
C ALA A 340 8.74 -13.44 -11.31
N SER A 341 7.67 -14.09 -10.81
CA SER A 341 6.77 -13.47 -9.84
C SER A 341 7.43 -13.32 -8.46
N LEU A 342 8.08 -14.38 -7.98
CA LEU A 342 8.79 -14.45 -6.70
C LEU A 342 9.92 -13.42 -6.62
N THR A 343 10.72 -13.30 -7.69
CA THR A 343 11.77 -12.28 -7.87
C THR A 343 11.20 -10.88 -7.67
N ASN A 344 10.14 -10.53 -8.41
CA ASN A 344 9.54 -9.19 -8.33
C ASN A 344 8.92 -8.90 -6.96
N ILE A 345 8.39 -9.93 -6.29
CA ILE A 345 7.84 -9.83 -4.93
C ILE A 345 8.97 -9.56 -3.91
N PHE A 346 10.04 -10.35 -3.91
CA PHE A 346 11.12 -10.20 -2.94
C PHE A 346 11.95 -8.94 -3.15
N GLN A 347 12.08 -8.46 -4.40
CA GLN A 347 12.69 -7.15 -4.68
C GLN A 347 11.84 -5.97 -4.17
N GLU A 348 10.50 -5.99 -4.35
CA GLU A 348 9.62 -4.98 -3.73
C GLU A 348 9.64 -5.07 -2.19
N LEU A 349 9.74 -6.27 -1.61
CA LEU A 349 9.92 -6.43 -0.15
C LEU A 349 11.26 -5.85 0.33
N ASN A 350 12.36 -6.01 -0.43
CA ASN A 350 13.64 -5.38 -0.11
C ASN A 350 13.57 -3.85 -0.21
N ALA A 351 13.05 -3.33 -1.34
CA ALA A 351 12.84 -1.90 -1.54
C ALA A 351 11.98 -1.27 -0.42
N ARG A 352 10.91 -1.97 0.01
CA ARG A 352 10.03 -1.54 1.11
C ARG A 352 10.71 -1.57 2.48
N LEU A 353 11.63 -2.51 2.70
CA LEU A 353 12.38 -2.57 3.96
C LEU A 353 13.39 -1.42 4.04
N LEU A 354 14.12 -1.18 2.96
CA LEU A 354 15.11 -0.13 2.85
C LEU A 354 14.48 1.28 2.89
N SER A 355 13.29 1.47 2.31
CA SER A 355 12.55 2.74 2.43
C SER A 355 12.14 3.04 3.86
N VAL A 356 11.67 2.03 4.61
CA VAL A 356 11.32 2.19 6.04
C VAL A 356 12.57 2.44 6.89
N PHE A 357 13.70 1.77 6.61
CA PHE A 357 14.98 2.05 7.29
C PHE A 357 15.45 3.50 7.06
N ALA A 358 15.37 4.00 5.82
CA ALA A 358 15.82 5.35 5.47
C ALA A 358 15.00 6.48 6.13
N ARG A 359 13.68 6.26 6.29
CA ARG A 359 12.74 7.21 6.90
C ARG A 359 12.67 7.10 8.43
N GLU A 360 12.47 5.89 8.95
CA GLU A 360 12.09 5.65 10.35
C GLU A 360 13.18 4.97 11.19
N GLY A 361 14.26 4.50 10.57
CA GLY A 361 15.36 3.76 11.20
C GLY A 361 15.17 2.23 11.23
N THR A 362 16.20 1.53 11.67
CA THR A 362 16.20 0.06 11.81
C THR A 362 15.37 -0.40 13.02
N LEU A 363 15.08 -1.71 13.06
CA LEU A 363 14.47 -2.38 14.21
C LEU A 363 14.77 -3.89 14.15
N ALA A 364 15.11 -4.50 15.28
CA ALA A 364 15.06 -5.95 15.44
C ALA A 364 13.60 -6.40 15.56
N ALA A 365 13.16 -7.41 14.82
CA ALA A 365 11.75 -7.82 14.78
C ALA A 365 11.18 -8.13 16.17
N LEU A 366 11.97 -8.71 17.09
CA LEU A 366 11.53 -9.00 18.46
C LEU A 366 11.37 -7.76 19.36
N LYS A 367 11.93 -6.61 18.98
CA LYS A 367 11.75 -5.31 19.68
C LYS A 367 10.50 -4.54 19.23
N THR A 368 9.59 -5.19 18.50
CA THR A 368 8.36 -4.59 17.99
C THR A 368 7.44 -4.11 19.10
N GLN A 369 6.78 -2.97 18.88
CA GLN A 369 5.84 -2.30 19.77
C GLN A 369 4.62 -1.81 18.96
N ARG A 370 3.54 -1.37 19.60
CA ARG A 370 2.35 -0.90 18.86
C ARG A 370 2.44 0.59 18.53
N GLY A 371 2.78 0.90 17.28
CA GLY A 371 2.78 2.26 16.72
C GLY A 371 1.52 2.61 15.91
N TYR A 372 1.29 3.91 15.69
CA TYR A 372 0.16 4.47 14.92
C TYR A 372 0.58 5.60 13.96
N ASP A 373 1.85 5.99 14.04
CA ASP A 373 2.50 7.20 13.53
C ASP A 373 3.56 6.90 12.44
N GLY A 374 3.92 5.62 12.26
CA GLY A 374 4.91 5.16 11.29
C GLY A 374 4.76 3.66 10.97
N TYR A 375 5.38 3.24 9.87
CA TYR A 375 5.30 1.88 9.34
C TYR A 375 6.33 0.91 9.94
N LYS A 376 7.40 1.42 10.56
CA LYS A 376 8.53 0.67 11.15
C LYS A 376 8.09 -0.57 11.92
N TYR A 377 7.16 -0.39 12.86
CA TYR A 377 6.73 -1.43 13.79
C TYR A 377 5.83 -2.52 13.15
N TYR A 378 5.37 -2.35 11.92
CA TYR A 378 4.63 -3.38 11.18
C TYR A 378 5.43 -3.96 10.01
N GLN A 379 5.99 -3.10 9.15
CA GLN A 379 6.64 -3.58 7.93
C GLN A 379 7.94 -4.35 8.23
N ILE A 380 8.76 -3.89 9.17
CA ILE A 380 10.04 -4.57 9.48
C ILE A 380 9.83 -6.00 10.01
N PRO A 381 9.03 -6.25 11.07
CA PRO A 381 8.80 -7.62 11.54
C PRO A 381 8.05 -8.47 10.51
N ARG A 382 7.10 -7.91 9.75
CA ARG A 382 6.40 -8.63 8.67
C ARG A 382 7.34 -9.08 7.55
N ILE A 383 8.22 -8.19 7.07
CA ILE A 383 9.16 -8.50 5.99
C ILE A 383 10.22 -9.49 6.50
N ARG A 384 10.87 -9.21 7.63
CA ARG A 384 11.85 -10.13 8.27
C ARG A 384 11.24 -11.52 8.52
N GLY A 385 10.00 -11.59 9.01
CA GLY A 385 9.28 -12.84 9.20
C GLY A 385 8.93 -13.58 7.89
N THR A 386 8.52 -12.86 6.85
CA THR A 386 8.29 -13.44 5.50
C THR A 386 9.57 -14.07 4.96
N VAL A 387 10.71 -13.40 5.14
CA VAL A 387 12.03 -13.84 4.67
C VAL A 387 12.56 -15.02 5.48
N LEU A 388 12.42 -14.99 6.82
CA LEU A 388 12.79 -16.12 7.68
C LEU A 388 12.05 -17.40 7.27
N LEU A 389 10.73 -17.34 7.07
CA LEU A 389 9.95 -18.50 6.62
C LEU A 389 10.39 -18.99 5.24
N HIS A 390 10.81 -18.08 4.35
CA HIS A 390 11.40 -18.47 3.07
C HIS A 390 12.75 -19.19 3.24
N GLN A 391 13.68 -18.64 4.04
CA GLN A 391 15.00 -19.24 4.25
C GLN A 391 14.90 -20.63 4.94
N ILE A 392 13.97 -20.78 5.89
CA ILE A 392 13.64 -22.09 6.48
C ILE A 392 13.12 -23.06 5.40
N ARG A 393 12.27 -22.61 4.47
CA ARG A 393 11.81 -23.44 3.33
C ARG A 393 12.96 -23.91 2.43
N LEU A 394 13.90 -23.02 2.08
CA LEU A 394 15.03 -23.36 1.22
C LEU A 394 15.98 -24.38 1.87
N ARG A 395 16.20 -24.29 3.19
CA ARG A 395 17.03 -25.22 3.97
C ARG A 395 16.36 -26.57 4.25
N LEU A 396 15.05 -26.57 4.53
CA LEU A 396 14.31 -27.80 4.85
C LEU A 396 13.78 -28.55 3.62
N GLY A 397 13.63 -27.85 2.50
CA GLY A 397 12.88 -28.34 1.34
C GLY A 397 11.37 -28.27 1.53
N ASN A 398 10.65 -28.31 0.41
CA ASN A 398 9.21 -28.07 0.30
C ASN A 398 8.35 -28.91 1.29
N ASP A 399 8.55 -30.22 1.35
CA ASP A 399 7.70 -31.13 2.13
C ASP A 399 7.92 -31.01 3.64
N LEU A 400 9.17 -30.85 4.09
CA LEU A 400 9.50 -30.73 5.50
C LEU A 400 9.10 -29.36 6.04
N PHE A 401 9.24 -28.31 5.22
CA PHE A 401 8.69 -26.99 5.52
C PHE A 401 7.16 -27.01 5.67
N LEU A 402 6.42 -27.69 4.77
CA LEU A 402 4.98 -27.84 4.94
C LEU A 402 4.61 -28.58 6.23
N LYS A 403 5.34 -29.63 6.60
CA LYS A 403 5.12 -30.35 7.87
C LYS A 403 5.31 -29.43 9.07
N VAL A 404 6.41 -28.68 9.11
CA VAL A 404 6.69 -27.66 10.14
C VAL A 404 5.56 -26.63 10.22
N MET A 405 5.19 -25.99 9.11
CA MET A 405 4.16 -24.94 9.10
C MET A 405 2.77 -25.48 9.47
N LYS A 406 2.39 -26.68 9.00
CA LYS A 406 1.12 -27.32 9.38
C LYS A 406 1.12 -27.63 10.88
N SER A 407 2.14 -28.29 11.43
CA SER A 407 2.21 -28.59 12.86
C SER A 407 2.19 -27.34 13.76
N ILE A 408 2.84 -26.24 13.36
CA ILE A 408 2.76 -24.97 14.11
C ILE A 408 1.35 -24.40 14.09
N HIS A 409 0.74 -24.26 12.91
CA HIS A 409 -0.60 -23.69 12.77
C HIS A 409 -1.71 -24.59 13.35
N GLU A 410 -1.53 -25.92 13.37
CA GLU A 410 -2.43 -26.87 14.02
C GLU A 410 -2.31 -26.80 15.55
N THR A 411 -1.08 -26.77 16.09
CA THR A 411 -0.84 -26.68 17.54
C THR A 411 -1.36 -25.38 18.11
N PHE A 412 -1.05 -24.26 17.45
CA PHE A 412 -1.34 -22.90 17.92
C PHE A 412 -2.51 -22.23 17.19
N ARG A 413 -3.38 -22.98 16.50
CA ARG A 413 -4.62 -22.45 15.90
C ARG A 413 -5.39 -21.65 16.94
N GLU A 414 -5.57 -20.36 16.65
CA GLU A 414 -6.34 -19.40 17.44
C GLU A 414 -5.89 -19.29 18.91
N LYS A 415 -4.60 -19.58 19.15
CA LYS A 415 -3.93 -19.50 20.46
C LYS A 415 -2.72 -18.56 20.39
N PRO A 416 -2.39 -17.86 21.49
CA PRO A 416 -1.10 -17.17 21.62
C PRO A 416 0.07 -18.14 21.49
N ALA A 417 1.09 -17.74 20.73
CA ALA A 417 2.37 -18.43 20.62
C ALA A 417 3.53 -17.43 20.71
N THR A 418 4.55 -17.77 21.49
CA THR A 418 5.82 -17.04 21.54
C THR A 418 6.79 -17.55 20.48
N THR A 419 7.71 -16.68 20.06
CA THR A 419 8.82 -16.99 19.16
C THR A 419 9.62 -18.22 19.63
N ALA A 420 9.84 -18.36 20.93
CA ALA A 420 10.55 -19.51 21.52
C ALA A 420 9.76 -20.83 21.37
N GLN A 421 8.43 -20.81 21.54
CA GLN A 421 7.58 -21.99 21.32
C GLN A 421 7.50 -22.37 19.83
N ILE A 422 7.45 -21.37 18.94
CA ILE A 422 7.45 -21.57 17.49
C ILE A 422 8.78 -22.20 17.04
N LEU A 423 9.92 -21.69 17.52
CA LEU A 423 11.25 -22.25 17.26
C LEU A 423 11.37 -23.70 17.77
N ALA A 424 11.03 -23.94 19.04
CA ALA A 424 11.15 -25.26 19.65
C ALA A 424 10.28 -26.32 18.94
N LEU A 425 9.07 -25.95 18.50
CA LEU A 425 8.24 -26.84 17.69
C LEU A 425 8.80 -27.03 16.27
N ALA A 426 9.31 -25.97 15.64
CA ALA A 426 9.92 -26.07 14.31
C ALA A 426 11.14 -26.99 14.30
N GLU A 427 12.07 -26.85 15.23
CA GLU A 427 13.25 -27.73 15.37
C GLU A 427 12.83 -29.16 15.74
N SER A 428 11.82 -29.33 16.61
CA SER A 428 11.29 -30.64 16.98
C SER A 428 10.62 -31.37 15.81
N VAL A 429 9.96 -30.67 14.88
CA VAL A 429 9.36 -31.29 13.67
C VAL A 429 10.40 -31.47 12.57
N ALA A 430 11.30 -30.51 12.37
CA ALA A 430 12.35 -30.57 11.35
C ALA A 430 13.48 -31.57 11.65
N LYS A 431 13.71 -31.88 12.94
CA LYS A 431 14.88 -32.62 13.45
C LYS A 431 16.22 -32.02 12.98
N ARG A 432 16.25 -30.69 12.84
CA ARG A 432 17.39 -29.86 12.43
C ARG A 432 17.38 -28.55 13.22
N PRO A 433 18.55 -27.95 13.51
CA PRO A 433 18.61 -26.61 14.09
C PRO A 433 18.11 -25.55 13.10
N LEU A 434 17.42 -24.55 13.65
CA LEU A 434 16.88 -23.38 12.95
C LEU A 434 17.11 -22.08 13.72
N LYS A 435 17.59 -22.16 14.98
CA LYS A 435 17.85 -20.99 15.84
C LYS A 435 18.75 -19.94 15.18
N ASP A 436 19.75 -20.36 14.41
CA ASP A 436 20.65 -19.49 13.66
C ASP A 436 19.90 -18.56 12.70
N LEU A 437 18.93 -19.09 11.94
CA LEU A 437 18.05 -18.31 11.06
C LEU A 437 17.15 -17.36 11.87
N PHE A 438 16.59 -17.82 12.99
CA PHE A 438 15.76 -16.98 13.86
C PHE A 438 16.55 -15.79 14.42
N THR A 439 17.73 -16.03 14.98
CA THR A 439 18.61 -14.96 15.48
C THR A 439 19.04 -14.02 14.34
N ALA A 440 19.43 -14.56 13.19
CA ALA A 440 19.86 -13.77 12.04
C ALA A 440 18.76 -12.84 11.49
N TRP A 441 17.51 -13.30 11.44
CA TRP A 441 16.42 -12.51 10.85
C TRP A 441 15.60 -11.71 11.85
N LEU A 442 15.49 -12.11 13.12
CA LEU A 442 14.58 -11.50 14.11
C LEU A 442 15.28 -10.68 15.20
N GLU A 443 16.49 -11.06 15.61
CA GLU A 443 17.24 -10.39 16.69
C GLU A 443 18.18 -9.30 16.15
N ARG A 444 18.67 -9.44 14.93
CA ARG A 444 19.52 -8.46 14.23
C ARG A 444 18.73 -7.29 13.66
N GLU A 445 19.40 -6.14 13.56
CA GLU A 445 18.87 -4.91 12.95
C GLU A 445 19.43 -4.65 11.54
N ASP A 446 20.60 -5.20 11.25
CA ASP A 446 21.30 -5.10 9.96
C ASP A 446 20.74 -6.07 8.91
N LEU A 447 21.36 -6.05 7.71
CA LEU A 447 21.07 -6.90 6.57
C LEU A 447 22.38 -7.43 5.98
N PRO A 448 22.36 -8.58 5.28
CA PRO A 448 23.51 -9.02 4.51
C PRO A 448 23.90 -8.00 3.44
N SER A 449 25.19 -7.92 3.16
CA SER A 449 25.77 -7.18 2.03
C SER A 449 26.61 -8.17 1.23
N LEU A 450 26.27 -8.38 -0.03
CA LEU A 450 26.85 -9.46 -0.84
C LEU A 450 27.78 -8.91 -1.92
N ARG A 451 28.91 -9.58 -2.14
CA ARG A 451 29.76 -9.40 -3.32
C ARG A 451 29.93 -10.73 -4.04
N VAL A 452 29.84 -10.74 -5.37
CA VAL A 452 30.20 -11.91 -6.19
C VAL A 452 31.53 -11.66 -6.90
N GLU A 453 32.44 -12.64 -6.78
CA GLU A 453 33.64 -12.73 -7.58
C GLU A 453 33.57 -14.05 -8.36
N ALA A 454 33.81 -14.03 -9.67
CA ALA A 454 33.75 -15.21 -10.50
C ALA A 454 34.67 -15.09 -11.73
N VAL A 455 35.11 -16.24 -12.24
CA VAL A 455 35.83 -16.41 -13.51
C VAL A 455 35.21 -17.56 -14.29
N LYS A 456 35.43 -17.58 -15.61
CA LYS A 456 35.01 -18.70 -16.47
C LYS A 456 36.21 -19.45 -17.07
N ARG A 457 36.08 -20.78 -17.16
CA ARG A 457 36.97 -21.71 -17.86
C ARG A 457 36.17 -22.47 -18.91
N GLU A 458 36.75 -22.66 -20.08
CA GLU A 458 36.26 -23.60 -21.09
C GLU A 458 36.77 -25.01 -20.76
N GLU A 459 35.87 -26.01 -20.72
CA GLU A 459 36.19 -27.38 -20.33
C GLU A 459 35.49 -28.38 -21.26
N GLY A 460 36.11 -28.65 -22.41
CA GLY A 460 35.51 -29.41 -23.49
C GLY A 460 34.34 -28.64 -24.12
N ASN A 461 33.19 -29.30 -24.30
CA ASN A 461 31.99 -28.66 -24.85
C ASN A 461 31.12 -27.98 -23.78
N ARG A 462 31.72 -27.44 -22.71
CA ARG A 462 31.03 -26.81 -21.57
C ARG A 462 31.86 -25.68 -20.98
N TRP A 463 31.20 -24.83 -20.21
CA TRP A 463 31.83 -23.72 -19.50
C TRP A 463 31.67 -23.91 -18.00
N VAL A 464 32.80 -23.92 -17.27
CA VAL A 464 32.82 -23.88 -15.81
C VAL A 464 32.86 -22.42 -15.36
N VAL A 465 32.00 -22.05 -14.42
CA VAL A 465 31.98 -20.76 -13.74
C VAL A 465 32.32 -21.01 -12.29
N GLU A 466 33.47 -20.51 -11.83
CA GLU A 466 33.96 -20.72 -10.47
C GLU A 466 34.27 -19.40 -9.77
N GLY A 467 34.04 -19.32 -8.47
CA GLY A 467 34.00 -18.04 -7.78
C GLY A 467 33.78 -18.11 -6.27
N THR A 468 33.47 -16.97 -5.67
CA THR A 468 33.16 -16.80 -4.25
C THR A 468 32.09 -15.75 -4.06
N LEU A 469 31.07 -16.07 -3.25
CA LEU A 469 30.09 -15.14 -2.72
C LEU A 469 30.59 -14.66 -1.34
N ARG A 470 30.95 -13.37 -1.23
CA ARG A 470 31.38 -12.75 0.03
C ARG A 470 30.21 -12.12 0.77
N GLN A 471 30.30 -12.08 2.10
CA GLN A 471 29.35 -11.40 2.98
C GLN A 471 30.01 -10.22 3.72
N GLU A 472 29.88 -9.01 3.18
CA GLU A 472 30.67 -7.83 3.57
C GLU A 472 30.03 -6.97 4.68
N GLN A 473 28.86 -7.34 5.21
CA GLN A 473 28.26 -6.59 6.33
C GLN A 473 29.17 -6.59 7.59
N PRO A 474 29.17 -5.53 8.41
CA PRO A 474 30.08 -5.43 9.57
C PRO A 474 29.84 -6.47 10.68
N GLY A 475 28.58 -6.91 10.86
CA GLY A 475 28.24 -7.98 11.79
C GLY A 475 28.57 -9.37 11.23
N GLU A 476 28.22 -10.41 11.99
CA GLU A 476 28.47 -11.80 11.58
C GLU A 476 27.91 -12.15 10.20
N ALA A 477 28.44 -13.22 9.61
CA ALA A 477 27.86 -13.82 8.42
C ALA A 477 26.37 -14.20 8.66
N TYR A 478 25.55 -14.14 7.61
CA TYR A 478 24.20 -14.65 7.63
C TYR A 478 24.21 -16.12 7.21
N PRO A 479 23.56 -17.03 7.95
CA PRO A 479 23.15 -18.31 7.40
C PRO A 479 22.13 -18.06 6.29
N LEU A 480 22.52 -18.30 5.03
CA LEU A 480 21.68 -18.01 3.87
C LEU A 480 21.71 -19.15 2.84
N LYS A 481 20.57 -19.38 2.19
CA LYS A 481 20.48 -20.05 0.89
C LYS A 481 19.91 -19.05 -0.12
N THR A 482 20.62 -18.86 -1.22
CA THR A 482 20.31 -17.93 -2.31
C THR A 482 20.50 -18.64 -3.65
N PHE A 483 20.13 -17.95 -4.73
CA PHE A 483 20.52 -18.33 -6.08
C PHE A 483 21.49 -17.27 -6.63
N LEU A 484 22.44 -17.73 -7.44
CA LEU A 484 23.22 -16.90 -8.36
C LEU A 484 22.67 -17.14 -9.75
N ALA A 485 22.37 -16.08 -10.49
CA ALA A 485 22.01 -16.21 -11.89
C ALA A 485 23.27 -16.17 -12.75
N VAL A 486 23.39 -17.07 -13.72
CA VAL A 486 24.42 -17.03 -14.75
C VAL A 486 23.73 -16.70 -16.07
N GLU A 487 24.09 -15.55 -16.62
CA GLU A 487 23.64 -15.08 -17.92
C GLU A 487 24.53 -15.72 -18.99
N THR A 488 23.93 -16.36 -19.99
CA THR A 488 24.63 -17.04 -21.10
C THR A 488 24.13 -16.56 -22.45
N GLU A 489 24.85 -16.86 -23.52
CA GLU A 489 24.46 -16.52 -24.90
C GLU A 489 23.11 -17.10 -25.35
N GLU A 490 22.58 -18.13 -24.67
CA GLU A 490 21.25 -18.72 -24.94
C GLU A 490 20.16 -18.28 -23.94
N GLY A 491 20.52 -17.53 -22.90
CA GLY A 491 19.60 -17.05 -21.87
C GLY A 491 20.11 -17.25 -20.44
N LEU A 492 19.19 -17.16 -19.48
CA LEU A 492 19.50 -17.13 -18.04
C LEU A 492 19.38 -18.52 -17.39
N SER A 493 20.45 -18.99 -16.76
CA SER A 493 20.43 -20.09 -15.79
C SER A 493 20.41 -19.55 -14.35
N LEU A 494 19.82 -20.29 -13.43
CA LEU A 494 20.02 -20.11 -11.99
C LEU A 494 20.86 -21.27 -11.46
N PHE A 495 21.56 -21.03 -10.36
CA PHE A 495 22.26 -22.05 -9.56
C PHE A 495 22.16 -21.71 -8.08
N ALA A 496 21.93 -22.70 -7.22
CA ALA A 496 21.86 -22.49 -5.76
C ALA A 496 23.23 -22.30 -5.09
N VAL A 497 23.29 -21.44 -4.07
CA VAL A 497 24.41 -21.28 -3.12
C VAL A 497 23.85 -21.27 -1.70
N GLU A 498 24.41 -22.08 -0.81
CA GLU A 498 24.08 -22.12 0.62
C GLU A 498 25.37 -22.04 1.46
N GLY A 499 25.32 -21.29 2.56
CA GLY A 499 26.42 -21.20 3.51
C GLY A 499 26.16 -20.16 4.61
N ASP A 500 26.93 -20.26 5.68
CA ASP A 500 26.92 -19.39 6.86
C ASP A 500 28.29 -18.72 7.12
N GLU A 501 29.27 -18.91 6.23
CA GLU A 501 30.58 -18.26 6.30
C GLU A 501 30.63 -16.88 5.58
N LYS A 502 31.68 -16.12 5.88
CA LYS A 502 31.99 -14.82 5.24
C LYS A 502 32.41 -14.94 3.77
N GLN A 503 32.82 -16.12 3.33
CA GLN A 503 33.26 -16.44 1.95
C GLN A 503 32.69 -17.81 1.58
N ILE A 504 31.77 -17.86 0.63
CA ILE A 504 31.12 -19.10 0.19
C ILE A 504 31.61 -19.41 -1.23
N PRO A 505 32.54 -20.37 -1.43
CA PRO A 505 33.02 -20.73 -2.75
C PRO A 505 31.95 -21.47 -3.56
N PHE A 506 31.94 -21.29 -4.88
CA PHE A 506 31.03 -22.01 -5.78
C PHE A 506 31.72 -22.41 -7.09
N SER A 507 31.18 -23.45 -7.73
CA SER A 507 31.57 -23.88 -9.07
C SER A 507 30.35 -24.49 -9.77
N PHE A 508 30.03 -23.97 -10.96
CA PHE A 508 28.86 -24.37 -11.76
C PHE A 508 29.29 -24.71 -13.18
N THR A 509 28.44 -25.43 -13.91
CA THR A 509 28.69 -25.79 -15.31
C THR A 509 27.51 -25.38 -16.19
N THR A 510 27.80 -24.64 -17.25
CA THR A 510 26.82 -24.22 -18.27
C THR A 510 27.14 -24.88 -19.62
N SER A 511 26.10 -25.18 -20.40
CA SER A 511 26.24 -25.65 -21.79
C SER A 511 26.71 -24.55 -22.74
N SER A 512 26.30 -23.33 -22.44
CA SER A 512 26.33 -22.17 -23.34
C SER A 512 27.20 -21.10 -22.70
N LYS A 513 27.95 -20.34 -23.50
CA LYS A 513 29.01 -19.47 -23.00
C LYS A 513 28.48 -18.42 -22.01
N PRO A 514 29.01 -18.35 -20.77
CA PRO A 514 28.55 -17.43 -19.75
C PRO A 514 29.14 -16.03 -19.96
N LEU A 515 28.32 -15.03 -19.67
CA LEU A 515 28.52 -13.60 -19.93
C LEU A 515 28.57 -12.80 -18.62
N SER A 516 27.77 -13.18 -17.62
CA SER A 516 27.81 -12.58 -16.28
C SER A 516 27.36 -13.56 -15.20
N VAL A 517 27.77 -13.31 -13.95
CA VAL A 517 27.18 -13.89 -12.74
C VAL A 517 26.56 -12.77 -11.92
N GLU A 518 25.31 -12.97 -11.50
CA GLU A 518 24.56 -12.02 -10.70
C GLU A 518 24.06 -12.70 -9.41
N ALA A 519 24.73 -12.40 -8.31
CA ALA A 519 24.12 -12.52 -6.99
C ALA A 519 22.92 -11.55 -6.90
N HIS A 520 21.98 -11.85 -6.02
CA HIS A 520 20.77 -11.06 -5.81
C HIS A 520 19.75 -11.04 -6.99
N TRP A 521 20.08 -11.52 -8.20
CA TRP A 521 19.03 -11.86 -9.17
C TRP A 521 18.15 -12.97 -8.59
N SER A 522 16.83 -12.78 -8.60
CA SER A 522 15.83 -13.61 -7.89
C SER A 522 15.96 -13.72 -6.36
N SER A 523 16.76 -12.87 -5.70
CA SER A 523 17.15 -13.10 -4.30
C SER A 523 15.98 -13.34 -3.33
N PRO A 524 15.96 -14.47 -2.60
CA PRO A 524 14.96 -14.76 -1.58
C PRO A 524 15.28 -14.10 -0.22
N LEU A 525 16.08 -13.03 -0.20
CA LEU A 525 16.50 -12.30 1.00
C LEU A 525 16.72 -10.79 0.69
N PRO A 526 16.36 -9.87 1.60
CA PRO A 526 16.74 -8.46 1.51
C PRO A 526 18.24 -8.31 1.75
N VAL A 527 18.91 -7.56 0.87
CA VAL A 527 20.31 -7.15 1.02
C VAL A 527 20.39 -5.63 1.05
N ASN A 528 21.42 -5.07 1.68
CA ASN A 528 21.66 -3.63 1.62
C ASN A 528 21.88 -3.17 0.16
N ASN A 529 21.13 -2.17 -0.29
CA ASN A 529 21.18 -1.65 -1.65
C ASN A 529 20.89 -0.14 -1.63
N PRO A 530 21.83 0.75 -1.99
CA PRO A 530 21.55 2.18 -2.02
C PRO A 530 20.53 2.56 -3.12
N ARG A 531 20.48 1.82 -4.24
CA ARG A 531 19.59 2.12 -5.39
C ARG A 531 18.19 1.49 -5.23
N PHE A 532 17.65 1.50 -4.01
CA PHE A 532 16.37 0.87 -3.65
C PHE A 532 15.06 1.58 -4.06
N PRO A 533 14.99 2.91 -4.34
CA PRO A 533 13.69 3.56 -4.57
C PRO A 533 12.87 2.97 -5.72
N THR A 534 11.54 3.12 -5.62
CA THR A 534 10.56 2.73 -6.64
C THR A 534 9.47 3.81 -6.70
N LEU A 535 8.61 3.80 -7.72
CA LEU A 535 7.52 4.79 -7.79
C LEU A 535 6.52 4.66 -6.61
N ASN A 536 6.47 3.50 -5.94
CA ASN A 536 5.66 3.33 -4.74
C ASN A 536 6.13 4.22 -3.56
N TYR A 537 7.41 4.62 -3.53
CA TYR A 537 7.95 5.52 -2.49
C TYR A 537 7.31 6.92 -2.59
N LEU A 538 7.10 7.43 -3.81
CA LEU A 538 6.43 8.70 -4.08
C LEU A 538 4.98 8.71 -3.60
N ILE A 539 4.25 7.60 -3.73
CA ILE A 539 2.83 7.50 -3.34
C ILE A 539 2.64 7.77 -1.83
N GLU A 540 3.68 7.57 -1.02
CA GLU A 540 3.64 7.80 0.43
C GLU A 540 4.10 9.21 0.84
N GLU A 541 4.98 9.85 0.05
CA GLU A 541 5.64 11.13 0.41
C GLU A 541 5.40 12.26 -0.62
N PHE A 542 4.38 12.17 -1.48
CA PHE A 542 4.14 13.13 -2.57
C PHE A 542 3.91 14.58 -2.11
N HIS A 543 3.53 14.81 -0.86
CA HIS A 543 3.45 16.14 -0.24
C HIS A 543 4.83 16.84 -0.16
N ASP A 544 5.89 16.03 -0.10
CA ASP A 544 7.29 16.42 -0.01
C ASP A 544 7.97 16.41 -1.40
N ALA A 545 7.22 16.29 -2.51
CA ALA A 545 7.76 16.21 -3.86
C ALA A 545 7.59 17.52 -4.67
N LEU A 546 8.46 17.72 -5.67
CA LEU A 546 8.36 18.75 -6.70
C LEU A 546 8.34 18.10 -8.08
N LEU A 547 7.46 18.58 -8.96
CA LEU A 547 7.42 18.21 -10.37
C LEU A 547 8.17 19.27 -11.19
N VAL A 548 9.23 18.88 -11.88
CA VAL A 548 10.19 19.80 -12.50
C VAL A 548 10.15 19.64 -14.02
N TYR A 549 9.76 20.70 -14.72
CA TYR A 549 9.78 20.73 -16.19
C TYR A 549 10.95 21.56 -16.73
N GLY A 550 11.42 21.18 -17.92
CA GLY A 550 12.57 21.80 -18.55
C GLY A 550 12.28 23.13 -19.24
N THR A 551 13.14 24.14 -19.04
CA THR A 551 13.03 25.46 -19.68
C THR A 551 14.16 25.76 -20.67
N SER A 552 15.09 24.83 -20.89
CA SER A 552 16.23 25.05 -21.81
C SER A 552 15.80 25.09 -23.28
N ARG A 553 14.74 24.36 -23.64
CA ARG A 553 14.19 24.26 -25.01
C ARG A 553 12.74 23.76 -24.94
N GLN A 554 11.94 24.06 -25.97
CA GLN A 554 10.52 23.63 -26.09
C GLN A 554 9.64 24.01 -24.88
N ILE A 555 9.90 25.16 -24.25
CA ILE A 555 9.38 25.57 -22.93
C ILE A 555 7.86 25.36 -22.79
N GLU A 556 7.06 25.92 -23.70
CA GLU A 556 5.58 25.79 -23.64
C GLU A 556 5.09 24.35 -23.81
N ALA A 557 5.82 23.52 -24.58
CA ALA A 557 5.50 22.10 -24.67
C ALA A 557 5.81 21.42 -23.33
N ASN A 558 7.01 21.60 -22.78
CA ASN A 558 7.40 21.00 -21.49
C ASN A 558 6.47 21.44 -20.34
N HIS A 559 6.08 22.71 -20.32
CA HIS A 559 5.11 23.26 -19.38
C HIS A 559 3.73 22.58 -19.53
N THR A 560 3.23 22.44 -20.77
CA THR A 560 1.98 21.72 -21.08
C THR A 560 2.04 20.24 -20.69
N LEU A 561 3.18 19.57 -20.93
CA LEU A 561 3.40 18.18 -20.52
C LEU A 561 3.43 18.04 -18.99
N GLY A 562 4.05 19.00 -18.31
CA GLY A 562 4.10 19.10 -16.85
C GLY A 562 2.72 19.28 -16.23
N LEU A 563 1.94 20.28 -16.68
CA LEU A 563 0.58 20.55 -16.20
C LEU A 563 -0.36 19.34 -16.40
N ARG A 564 -0.28 18.66 -17.55
CA ARG A 564 -1.03 17.41 -17.76
C ARG A 564 -0.59 16.33 -16.78
N PHE A 565 0.71 16.06 -16.64
CA PHE A 565 1.16 14.98 -15.76
C PHE A 565 0.88 15.28 -14.28
N GLN A 566 1.01 16.54 -13.85
CA GLN A 566 0.56 17.03 -12.54
C GLN A 566 -0.91 16.66 -12.27
N THR A 567 -1.77 16.86 -13.27
CA THR A 567 -3.20 16.48 -13.23
C THR A 567 -3.36 14.95 -13.19
N THR A 568 -2.65 14.22 -14.05
CA THR A 568 -2.67 12.75 -14.09
C THR A 568 -2.25 12.12 -12.75
N LEU A 569 -1.24 12.67 -12.07
CA LEU A 569 -0.81 12.22 -10.74
C LEU A 569 -1.89 12.49 -9.68
N ALA A 570 -2.48 13.68 -9.70
CA ALA A 570 -3.56 14.07 -8.80
C ALA A 570 -4.81 13.19 -8.94
N ASP A 571 -5.29 12.93 -10.15
CA ASP A 571 -6.46 12.05 -10.36
C ASP A 571 -6.17 10.55 -10.22
N SER A 572 -4.90 10.14 -10.27
CA SER A 572 -4.53 8.74 -10.09
C SER A 572 -4.31 8.35 -8.63
N PHE A 573 -3.72 9.23 -7.80
CA PHE A 573 -3.50 8.94 -6.38
C PHE A 573 -3.40 10.15 -5.45
N SER A 574 -2.76 11.26 -5.84
CA SER A 574 -2.36 12.28 -4.85
C SER A 574 -3.49 13.22 -4.42
N GLU A 575 -4.57 13.34 -5.21
CA GLU A 575 -5.68 14.29 -5.08
C GLU A 575 -5.34 15.78 -5.00
N THR A 576 -4.16 16.17 -4.51
CA THR A 576 -3.61 17.52 -4.60
C THR A 576 -2.57 17.58 -5.71
N PHE A 577 -2.48 18.73 -6.38
CA PHE A 577 -1.42 18.97 -7.36
C PHE A 577 -0.06 19.06 -6.66
N ILE A 578 0.87 18.17 -7.03
CA ILE A 578 2.29 18.31 -6.68
C ILE A 578 2.80 19.62 -7.31
N PRO A 579 3.56 20.49 -6.60
CA PRO A 579 4.02 21.76 -7.16
C PRO A 579 4.78 21.57 -8.48
N LEU A 580 4.40 22.31 -9.52
CA LEU A 580 5.06 22.30 -10.83
C LEU A 580 6.02 23.50 -10.91
N VAL A 581 7.31 23.24 -11.03
CA VAL A 581 8.40 24.23 -10.96
C VAL A 581 9.25 24.16 -12.23
N LYS A 582 9.83 25.30 -12.64
CA LYS A 582 10.83 25.35 -13.71
C LYS A 582 12.17 24.81 -13.19
N ASP A 583 12.86 24.00 -13.98
CA ASP A 583 14.23 23.53 -13.71
C ASP A 583 15.21 24.63 -13.26
N GLY A 584 15.16 25.82 -13.86
CA GLY A 584 15.99 26.98 -13.50
C GLY A 584 15.53 27.79 -12.28
N GLU A 585 14.40 27.45 -11.66
CA GLU A 585 13.85 28.14 -10.48
C GLU A 585 13.99 27.34 -9.17
N VAL A 586 14.34 26.05 -9.23
CA VAL A 586 14.51 25.20 -8.02
C VAL A 586 15.82 25.52 -7.31
N ASP A 587 15.75 25.83 -6.01
CA ASP A 587 16.92 26.26 -5.22
C ASP A 587 17.69 25.13 -4.50
N GLU A 588 18.88 25.46 -3.99
CA GLU A 588 19.76 24.51 -3.27
C GLU A 588 19.18 23.99 -1.94
N LYS A 589 18.13 24.60 -1.40
CA LYS A 589 17.39 24.12 -0.23
C LYS A 589 16.26 23.19 -0.69
N GLU A 590 15.55 23.50 -1.76
CA GLU A 590 14.52 22.65 -2.34
C GLU A 590 15.09 21.31 -2.82
N LEU A 591 16.20 21.34 -3.57
CA LEU A 591 16.91 20.14 -4.04
C LEU A 591 17.31 19.17 -2.92
N LYS A 592 17.52 19.66 -1.69
CA LYS A 592 17.88 18.86 -0.51
C LYS A 592 16.68 18.42 0.33
N ASN A 593 15.56 19.12 0.25
CA ASN A 593 14.37 18.87 1.08
C ASN A 593 13.24 18.15 0.33
N HIS A 594 13.25 18.12 -0.99
CA HIS A 594 12.18 17.52 -1.79
C HIS A 594 12.60 16.29 -2.60
N ASP A 595 11.63 15.40 -2.84
CA ASP A 595 11.72 14.39 -3.90
C ASP A 595 11.50 15.10 -5.25
N LEU A 596 12.31 14.78 -6.27
CA LEU A 596 12.36 15.53 -7.53
C LEU A 596 11.86 14.68 -8.69
N ILE A 597 10.71 15.02 -9.28
CA ILE A 597 10.18 14.36 -10.48
C ILE A 597 10.64 15.16 -11.70
N LEU A 598 11.74 14.73 -12.33
CA LEU A 598 12.35 15.43 -13.46
C LEU A 598 11.74 14.97 -14.78
N LEU A 599 11.22 15.91 -15.56
CA LEU A 599 10.62 15.65 -16.88
C LEU A 599 11.54 16.08 -18.02
N GLY A 600 11.83 15.17 -18.95
CA GLY A 600 12.56 15.46 -20.18
C GLY A 600 14.07 15.25 -20.10
N GLY A 601 14.71 15.18 -21.27
CA GLY A 601 16.15 14.96 -21.42
C GLY A 601 17.00 16.20 -21.18
N PRO A 602 18.34 16.06 -21.17
CA PRO A 602 19.28 17.11 -20.76
C PRO A 602 19.37 18.32 -21.69
N GLN A 603 18.78 18.25 -22.90
CA GLN A 603 18.66 19.43 -23.78
C GLN A 603 17.43 20.29 -23.50
N ASP A 604 16.44 19.71 -22.83
CA ASP A 604 15.17 20.36 -22.54
C ASP A 604 15.12 20.79 -21.07
N ASN A 605 15.67 19.96 -20.17
CA ASN A 605 15.70 20.15 -18.72
C ASN A 605 17.14 20.24 -18.18
N GLY A 606 17.50 21.41 -17.64
CA GLY A 606 18.82 21.71 -17.09
C GLY A 606 19.13 20.99 -15.77
N LEU A 607 18.11 20.67 -14.96
CA LEU A 607 18.31 19.83 -13.78
C LEU A 607 18.51 18.36 -14.16
N THR A 608 17.86 17.86 -15.21
CA THR A 608 18.23 16.55 -15.79
C THR A 608 19.71 16.56 -16.20
N ALA A 609 20.15 17.58 -16.95
CA ALA A 609 21.56 17.71 -17.34
C ALA A 609 22.53 17.74 -16.15
N ARG A 610 22.13 18.38 -15.03
CA ARG A 610 22.92 18.45 -13.80
C ARG A 610 23.06 17.09 -13.10
N VAL A 611 22.00 16.26 -13.01
CA VAL A 611 22.02 15.02 -12.21
C VAL A 611 22.49 13.78 -12.97
N LEU A 612 22.43 13.76 -14.30
CA LEU A 612 22.81 12.57 -15.10
C LEU A 612 24.19 11.97 -14.75
N PRO A 613 25.27 12.76 -14.52
CA PRO A 613 26.56 12.21 -14.13
C PRO A 613 26.52 11.50 -12.76
N ASP A 614 25.91 12.13 -11.76
CA ASP A 614 25.84 11.60 -10.38
C ASP A 614 24.96 10.33 -10.31
N LEU A 615 23.96 10.21 -11.18
CA LEU A 615 23.09 9.03 -11.30
C LEU A 615 23.75 7.89 -12.12
N ASN A 616 24.91 8.15 -12.74
CA ASN A 616 25.60 7.31 -13.72
C ASN A 616 24.67 6.93 -14.90
N LEU A 617 24.20 7.95 -15.63
CA LEU A 617 23.28 7.84 -16.76
C LEU A 617 23.78 8.67 -17.95
N GLU A 618 23.81 8.07 -19.15
CA GLU A 618 24.26 8.72 -20.37
C GLU A 618 23.07 9.13 -21.26
N ALA A 619 22.90 10.43 -21.53
CA ALA A 619 21.84 10.93 -22.42
C ALA A 619 22.25 12.18 -23.21
N GLY A 620 21.56 12.45 -24.32
CA GLY A 620 21.88 13.53 -25.25
C GLY A 620 20.70 13.91 -26.17
N PRO A 621 20.96 14.62 -27.29
CA PRO A 621 19.93 14.98 -28.27
C PRO A 621 19.21 13.75 -28.83
N GLY A 622 17.96 13.53 -28.39
CA GLY A 622 17.10 12.45 -28.89
C GLY A 622 17.64 11.04 -28.67
N LEU A 623 18.55 10.85 -27.72
CA LEU A 623 19.16 9.56 -27.40
C LEU A 623 19.49 9.40 -25.92
N PHE A 624 19.52 8.14 -25.47
CA PHE A 624 20.15 7.73 -24.22
C PHE A 624 20.83 6.37 -24.36
N ARG A 625 21.73 6.05 -23.43
CA ARG A 625 22.31 4.72 -23.29
C ARG A 625 21.86 4.07 -21.98
N TRP A 626 21.58 2.78 -22.04
CA TRP A 626 21.10 2.00 -20.90
C TRP A 626 21.62 0.57 -21.02
N LYS A 627 22.24 0.05 -19.95
CA LYS A 627 22.93 -1.26 -19.93
C LYS A 627 23.93 -1.47 -21.09
N GLY A 628 24.51 -0.39 -21.63
CA GLY A 628 25.42 -0.39 -22.78
C GLY A 628 24.74 -0.24 -24.15
N GLU A 629 23.45 -0.57 -24.28
CA GLU A 629 22.68 -0.37 -25.51
C GLU A 629 22.37 1.12 -25.76
N LEU A 630 22.11 1.48 -27.03
CA LEU A 630 21.80 2.84 -27.48
C LEU A 630 20.34 2.95 -27.93
N PHE A 631 19.57 3.79 -27.25
CA PHE A 631 18.17 4.06 -27.52
C PHE A 631 18.04 5.43 -28.16
N ALA A 632 17.88 5.47 -29.48
CA ALA A 632 17.91 6.70 -30.29
C ALA A 632 16.70 6.88 -31.22
N LYS A 633 15.61 6.12 -31.02
CA LYS A 633 14.33 6.37 -31.70
C LYS A 633 13.52 7.43 -30.94
N PRO A 634 12.71 8.26 -31.61
CA PRO A 634 11.94 9.32 -30.96
C PRO A 634 10.78 8.80 -30.09
N ASP A 635 10.41 7.53 -30.23
CA ASP A 635 9.38 6.79 -29.47
C ASP A 635 9.99 5.90 -28.37
N GLN A 636 11.17 6.25 -27.84
CA GLN A 636 11.86 5.52 -26.77
C GLN A 636 12.15 6.41 -25.56
N GLY A 637 11.94 5.85 -24.37
CA GLY A 637 12.17 6.53 -23.09
C GLY A 637 12.68 5.60 -21.99
N LEU A 638 13.11 6.20 -20.89
CA LEU A 638 13.61 5.54 -19.68
C LEU A 638 13.04 6.26 -18.45
N PHE A 639 12.36 5.52 -17.59
CA PHE A 639 12.07 5.93 -16.22
C PHE A 639 13.13 5.35 -15.27
N VAL A 640 13.60 6.14 -14.32
CA VAL A 640 14.37 5.68 -13.15
C VAL A 640 13.92 6.36 -11.86
N ALA A 641 13.95 5.63 -10.75
CA ALA A 641 13.82 6.11 -9.39
C ALA A 641 15.13 5.82 -8.64
N LEU A 642 15.81 6.86 -8.16
CA LEU A 642 17.15 6.79 -7.57
C LEU A 642 17.29 7.74 -6.38
N PRO A 643 18.18 7.48 -5.41
CA PRO A 643 18.48 8.45 -4.36
C PRO A 643 18.94 9.78 -4.97
N SER A 644 18.51 10.89 -4.39
CA SER A 644 18.92 12.24 -4.81
C SER A 644 20.40 12.46 -4.46
N PRO A 645 21.24 12.92 -5.42
CA PRO A 645 22.64 13.24 -5.13
C PRO A 645 22.77 14.42 -4.15
N PHE A 646 21.72 15.23 -4.01
CA PHE A 646 21.67 16.35 -3.08
C PHE A 646 21.31 15.91 -1.64
N ASN A 647 20.59 14.80 -1.49
CA ASN A 647 20.24 14.19 -0.20
C ASN A 647 19.80 12.72 -0.39
N PRO A 648 20.60 11.72 0.00
CA PRO A 648 20.26 10.30 -0.17
C PRO A 648 18.99 9.79 0.55
N LYS A 649 18.34 10.61 1.39
CA LYS A 649 17.01 10.30 1.98
C LYS A 649 15.83 10.74 1.09
N LYS A 650 16.11 11.47 0.02
CA LYS A 650 15.14 11.94 -0.98
C LYS A 650 15.40 11.24 -2.31
N THR A 651 14.43 11.27 -3.22
CA THR A 651 14.44 10.49 -4.46
C THR A 651 14.36 11.39 -5.69
N VAL A 652 15.14 11.09 -6.72
CA VAL A 652 14.96 11.60 -8.10
C VAL A 652 14.18 10.57 -8.90
N TYR A 653 13.05 11.01 -9.47
CA TYR A 653 12.22 10.27 -10.42
C TYR A 653 12.37 10.89 -11.81
N LEU A 654 13.30 10.38 -12.60
CA LEU A 654 13.59 10.93 -13.93
C LEU A 654 12.75 10.21 -15.00
N TYR A 655 11.93 10.98 -15.72
CA TYR A 655 11.25 10.59 -16.96
C TYR A 655 12.05 11.10 -18.15
N LEU A 656 13.09 10.35 -18.53
CA LEU A 656 13.95 10.62 -19.67
C LEU A 656 13.27 10.13 -20.95
N ALA A 657 13.16 10.98 -21.97
CA ALA A 657 12.47 10.65 -23.23
C ALA A 657 13.22 11.25 -24.42
N ASN A 658 13.27 10.52 -25.54
CA ASN A 658 13.91 10.99 -26.77
C ASN A 658 13.09 12.05 -27.52
N SER A 659 11.83 12.28 -27.15
CA SER A 659 11.01 13.37 -27.67
C SER A 659 9.95 13.83 -26.67
N ALA A 660 9.43 15.05 -26.86
CA ALA A 660 8.25 15.56 -26.15
C ALA A 660 6.99 14.69 -26.39
N MET A 661 6.89 14.02 -27.55
CA MET A 661 5.81 13.07 -27.84
C MET A 661 5.95 11.80 -26.99
N GLU A 662 7.16 11.27 -26.83
CA GLU A 662 7.39 10.11 -25.95
C GLU A 662 7.20 10.46 -24.48
N LEU A 663 7.68 11.64 -24.04
CA LEU A 663 7.40 12.15 -22.69
C LEU A 663 5.90 12.23 -22.42
N TYR A 664 5.08 12.59 -23.42
CA TYR A 664 3.63 12.43 -23.34
C TYR A 664 3.21 10.96 -23.20
N GLN A 665 3.65 10.04 -24.07
CA GLN A 665 3.22 8.64 -24.01
C GLN A 665 3.57 7.95 -22.68
N MET A 666 4.76 8.22 -22.12
CA MET A 666 5.20 7.71 -20.81
C MET A 666 4.29 8.20 -19.67
N THR A 667 3.87 9.48 -19.71
CA THR A 667 3.20 10.19 -18.61
C THR A 667 1.68 10.38 -18.78
N LYS A 668 1.08 9.94 -19.89
CA LYS A 668 -0.37 10.10 -20.15
C LYS A 668 -1.30 9.30 -19.22
N ARG A 669 -0.75 8.40 -18.41
CA ARG A 669 -1.43 7.69 -17.32
C ARG A 669 -0.43 7.43 -16.20
N PHE A 670 -0.90 7.34 -14.97
CA PHE A 670 -0.10 6.76 -13.89
C PHE A 670 0.05 5.24 -14.12
N GLN A 671 1.27 4.73 -13.91
CA GLN A 671 1.62 3.32 -14.09
C GLN A 671 2.48 2.91 -12.90
N ASN A 672 2.25 1.75 -12.29
CA ASN A 672 3.13 1.31 -11.19
C ASN A 672 4.47 0.80 -11.77
N LEU A 673 5.55 1.50 -11.42
CA LEU A 673 6.91 1.25 -11.90
C LEU A 673 7.83 0.87 -10.71
N PRO A 674 8.71 -0.13 -10.89
CA PRO A 674 9.78 -0.46 -9.94
C PRO A 674 10.89 0.60 -10.00
N SER A 675 12.15 0.26 -9.73
CA SER A 675 13.24 1.26 -9.74
C SER A 675 13.62 1.77 -11.13
N TRP A 676 13.35 1.02 -12.21
CA TRP A 676 13.54 1.48 -13.59
C TRP A 676 12.58 0.83 -14.57
N ALA A 677 12.30 1.51 -15.69
CA ALA A 677 11.53 0.97 -16.81
C ALA A 677 11.93 1.59 -18.15
N LEU A 678 12.23 0.77 -19.15
CA LEU A 678 12.32 1.18 -20.55
C LEU A 678 10.92 1.30 -21.15
N PHE A 679 10.72 2.32 -21.98
CA PHE A 679 9.48 2.58 -22.69
C PHE A 679 9.69 2.50 -24.20
N GLN A 680 8.65 2.00 -24.88
CA GLN A 680 8.40 2.35 -26.27
C GLN A 680 6.95 2.81 -26.39
N GLY A 681 6.74 4.11 -26.64
CA GLY A 681 5.43 4.72 -26.55
C GLY A 681 4.85 4.61 -25.14
N GLU A 682 3.58 4.20 -25.05
CA GLU A 682 2.88 4.12 -23.75
C GLU A 682 3.23 2.88 -22.93
N THR A 683 4.04 1.98 -23.49
CA THR A 683 4.29 0.64 -22.96
C THR A 683 5.67 0.59 -22.32
N ALA A 684 5.72 0.31 -21.02
CA ALA A 684 6.95 -0.14 -20.38
C ALA A 684 7.31 -1.54 -20.90
N THR A 685 8.28 -1.62 -21.82
CA THR A 685 8.67 -2.84 -22.53
C THR A 685 9.56 -3.75 -21.68
N GLU A 686 10.46 -3.15 -20.90
CA GLU A 686 11.28 -3.81 -19.88
C GLU A 686 11.18 -3.00 -18.58
N LYS A 687 11.15 -3.64 -17.41
CA LYS A 687 11.22 -2.94 -16.11
C LYS A 687 11.73 -3.85 -14.99
N GLY A 688 12.37 -3.25 -13.98
CA GLY A 688 12.94 -3.98 -12.86
C GLY A 688 13.53 -3.09 -11.77
N TYR A 689 14.36 -3.69 -10.93
CA TYR A 689 15.01 -3.04 -9.78
C TYR A 689 16.51 -2.94 -10.05
N PHE A 690 17.22 -2.06 -9.34
CA PHE A 690 18.68 -2.03 -9.43
C PHE A 690 19.28 -3.13 -8.54
N THR A 691 20.15 -3.96 -9.11
CA THR A 691 21.03 -4.85 -8.36
C THR A 691 22.25 -4.03 -7.86
N PRO A 692 22.77 -4.25 -6.63
CA PRO A 692 24.02 -3.63 -6.18
C PRO A 692 25.17 -3.97 -7.15
N PRO A 693 26.05 -3.03 -7.52
CA PRO A 693 27.17 -3.32 -8.43
C PRO A 693 28.07 -4.46 -7.96
N GLU A 694 28.25 -4.59 -6.64
CA GLU A 694 29.04 -5.64 -5.99
C GLU A 694 28.44 -7.04 -6.21
N CYS A 695 27.11 -7.10 -6.41
CA CYS A 695 26.38 -8.33 -6.65
C CYS A 695 26.43 -8.82 -8.12
N LYS A 696 27.05 -8.09 -9.07
CA LYS A 696 27.19 -8.55 -10.46
C LYS A 696 28.62 -8.46 -10.98
N VAL A 697 29.09 -9.54 -11.61
CA VAL A 697 30.38 -9.61 -12.30
C VAL A 697 30.21 -10.08 -13.74
N SER A 698 30.85 -9.38 -14.69
CA SER A 698 30.94 -9.83 -16.08
C SER A 698 32.10 -10.82 -16.24
N LEU A 699 31.90 -11.86 -17.07
CA LEU A 699 32.83 -12.97 -17.27
C LEU A 699 33.53 -12.91 -18.63
#